data_AF-A0A914JNJ6-F1
#
_entry.id   AF-A0A914JNJ6-F1
#
_cell.length_a   1.000
_cell.length_b   1.000
_cell.length_c   1.000
_cell.angle_alpha   90.00
_cell.angle_beta   90.00
_cell.angle_gamma   90.00
#
_symmetry.space_group_name_H-M   'P 1'
#
loop_
_entity.id
_entity.type
_entity.pdbx_description
1 polymer ?
#
loop_
_entity_poly.entity_id
_entity_poly.type
_entity_poly.pdbx_seq_one_letter_code
_entity_poly.pdbx_strand_id
1 'polypeptide(L)'
;MRKPLLFLIFFIISCSVAEECPSNIPKLCKCENLVSGFRVSCLSNSNLDEIIAALKDDTIERLDIRNCVPKVKQLVMLPPMSVRVLSITNCGIEKIAENAFANVAADLEELRLINNQLTTMPLLGELPKLVSLNLNKNQLTDIAENSFDGIPGLRNLRIQNNKICTLSRNALNETKQTLELLDLSGNCFSAVPAQNLRNSLKLKHLDLSDNQINELAKFSFMNLPELKELRLHSNMLGSLSPLAFMNVPQLNRLSLRNNLITKIEQGALQTFKEIEVVDLGYNNILKIPSFKDMAKLKQVNLTSNRIRRIETMTFSSNPALQAVNIENNEISLIARNSFDGLDQLTLLLLGNNSLSSIERGTFDGMRNLQQLSLHHNQITEITNESFPSLTKMTVLDLSNNRISSITPGAFENQQNLFWLDLSNNNITTLQRGAFDKKIGNILLDGNHFYCDEKLDWFVSYLVKFQVRTFFPNQPEIACAGPDKFVGTRIKDLMIKKANETINQGLSTFGMGSRSGVQQQPTILGNLLPFLAQGAITNGASTGFLHSITQAIPSLRAIPGLGNGPVRTGMSADFDRAVEQFTEPLVRYSVGSQAPSDLNRLLQSIPNLVVNIPGFGDVDLSKVPPPILQHVLNGGQIPGIPKETLDNVVKTYTNRMYQAAERANQGKMQEGDDRYLPSLTTLPQQVVDTVMHGDTLPYLTVDQSNVVKAYYTKQIPVQMGPNASQGIQFKPEMFSMLSLLPPNYNFSKIPPEVFKQVMKGEMPDLTLLPQDVLDYIRENSEKIFKSFKISPETSLEEILSKLPSFEPAAFDTTFPPYDINKVDSDLVVKNESSLLSDGNVRLYTAIALGLFGTVSTGILGLYCFYLRKSRTEMKPNL
;
A
#
# COMPACT_ATOMS: atom_id res chain seq x y z
N MET A 1 -51.54 3.30 -44.24
CA MET A 1 -50.64 2.67 -43.24
C MET A 1 -49.28 2.36 -43.89
N ARG A 2 -48.38 3.35 -44.00
CA ARG A 2 -47.00 3.18 -44.54
C ARG A 2 -46.05 4.25 -43.96
N LYS A 3 -46.18 4.56 -42.67
CA LYS A 3 -45.33 5.55 -41.97
C LYS A 3 -44.59 5.08 -40.71
N PRO A 4 -44.81 3.89 -40.11
CA PRO A 4 -43.99 3.48 -38.96
C PRO A 4 -42.72 2.70 -39.33
N LEU A 5 -42.60 2.20 -40.57
CA LEU A 5 -41.45 1.39 -40.99
C LEU A 5 -40.20 2.24 -41.32
N LEU A 6 -40.37 3.49 -41.75
CA LEU A 6 -39.24 4.39 -42.05
C LEU A 6 -38.54 4.89 -40.78
N PHE A 7 -39.27 5.02 -39.66
CA PHE A 7 -38.71 5.45 -38.38
C PHE A 7 -37.87 4.35 -37.71
N LEU A 8 -38.22 3.08 -37.94
CA LEU A 8 -37.45 1.95 -37.43
C LEU A 8 -36.14 1.75 -38.20
N ILE A 9 -36.13 2.06 -39.51
CA ILE A 9 -34.91 1.97 -40.34
C ILE A 9 -33.94 3.12 -39.98
N PHE A 10 -34.43 4.31 -39.64
CA PHE A 10 -33.56 5.40 -39.18
C PHE A 10 -32.94 5.14 -37.79
N PHE A 11 -33.65 4.42 -36.90
CA PHE A 11 -33.15 4.07 -35.57
C PHE A 11 -32.15 2.90 -35.56
N ILE A 12 -32.18 2.05 -36.59
CA ILE A 12 -31.25 0.92 -36.74
C ILE A 12 -29.95 1.34 -37.44
N ILE A 13 -29.92 2.48 -38.14
CA ILE A 13 -28.70 2.98 -38.81
C ILE A 13 -27.81 3.81 -37.87
N SER A 14 -28.31 4.29 -36.73
CA SER A 14 -27.56 5.13 -35.78
C SER A 14 -27.05 4.39 -34.53
N CYS A 15 -26.94 3.06 -34.58
CA CYS A 15 -26.31 2.29 -33.50
C CYS A 15 -25.06 1.58 -34.01
N SER A 16 -23.91 2.07 -33.53
CA SER A 16 -22.60 1.41 -33.53
C SER A 16 -22.07 0.96 -34.90
N VAL A 17 -21.71 1.93 -35.74
CA VAL A 17 -20.39 1.80 -36.37
C VAL A 17 -19.44 2.06 -35.21
N ALA A 18 -18.79 1.02 -34.69
CA ALA A 18 -17.55 1.24 -33.97
C ALA A 18 -16.64 1.90 -35.00
N GLU A 19 -16.52 3.22 -34.97
CA GLU A 19 -15.51 3.87 -35.79
C GLU A 19 -14.19 3.20 -35.36
N GLU A 20 -13.48 2.63 -36.32
CA GLU A 20 -12.15 2.09 -36.09
C GLU A 20 -11.15 3.26 -36.20
N CYS A 21 -10.06 3.23 -35.42
CA CYS A 21 -9.02 4.26 -35.51
C CYS A 21 -8.67 4.54 -36.98
N PRO A 22 -8.65 5.81 -37.41
CA PRO A 22 -8.41 6.16 -38.80
C PRO A 22 -7.11 5.53 -39.29
N SER A 23 -7.17 4.83 -40.42
CA SER A 23 -6.04 4.09 -41.00
C SER A 23 -4.91 5.02 -41.51
N ASN A 24 -5.17 6.33 -41.55
CA ASN A 24 -4.23 7.38 -41.98
C ASN A 24 -3.43 8.00 -40.82
N ILE A 25 -3.55 7.51 -39.58
CA ILE A 25 -2.78 8.05 -38.46
C ILE A 25 -1.28 7.79 -38.67
N PRO A 26 -0.41 8.82 -38.50
CA PRO A 26 1.04 8.64 -38.62
C PRO A 26 1.54 7.53 -37.69
N LYS A 27 2.49 6.70 -38.16
CA LYS A 27 3.06 5.56 -37.38
C LYS A 27 3.63 5.95 -36.01
N LEU A 28 3.94 7.23 -35.81
CA LEU A 28 4.49 7.81 -34.57
C LEU A 28 3.41 8.12 -33.51
N CYS A 29 2.13 8.01 -33.86
CA CYS A 29 0.99 8.29 -33.00
C CYS A 29 0.26 7.00 -32.59
N LYS A 30 -0.11 6.90 -31.32
CA LYS A 30 -0.96 5.82 -30.80
C LYS A 30 -2.41 6.27 -30.80
N CYS A 31 -3.32 5.39 -31.22
CA CYS A 31 -4.76 5.63 -31.23
C CYS A 31 -5.47 4.57 -30.40
N GLU A 32 -6.37 4.99 -29.53
CA GLU A 32 -7.19 4.15 -28.66
C GLU A 32 -8.68 4.44 -28.91
N ASN A 33 -9.48 3.39 -29.12
CA ASN A 33 -10.93 3.52 -29.29
C ASN A 33 -11.60 3.67 -27.92
N LEU A 34 -12.44 4.69 -27.78
CA LEU A 34 -13.31 4.93 -26.63
C LEU A 34 -14.77 4.84 -27.07
N VAL A 35 -15.69 4.65 -26.12
CA VAL A 35 -17.13 4.56 -26.39
C VAL A 35 -17.70 5.89 -26.93
N SER A 36 -17.01 7.00 -26.67
CA SER A 36 -17.37 8.37 -27.01
C SER A 36 -16.54 9.01 -28.15
N GLY A 37 -15.62 8.26 -28.76
CA GLY A 37 -14.72 8.74 -29.83
C GLY A 37 -13.34 8.07 -29.76
N PHE A 38 -12.29 8.74 -30.22
CA PHE A 38 -10.92 8.23 -30.13
C PHE A 38 -9.99 9.11 -29.29
N ARG A 39 -8.98 8.48 -28.70
CA ARG A 39 -7.83 9.18 -28.11
C ARG A 39 -6.61 8.99 -29.00
N VAL A 40 -6.02 10.10 -29.42
CA VAL A 40 -4.80 10.10 -30.24
C VAL A 40 -3.66 10.74 -29.44
N SER A 41 -2.56 10.01 -29.27
CA SER A 41 -1.37 10.45 -28.54
C SER A 41 -0.11 10.32 -29.38
N CYS A 42 0.45 11.46 -29.78
CA CYS A 42 1.68 11.59 -30.56
C CYS A 42 2.79 12.12 -29.66
N LEU A 43 3.65 11.23 -29.15
CA LEU A 43 4.62 11.59 -28.09
C LEU A 43 6.02 11.96 -28.61
N SER A 44 6.38 11.60 -29.85
CA SER A 44 7.76 11.69 -30.37
C SER A 44 7.84 12.29 -31.77
N ASN A 45 8.62 13.36 -31.93
CA ASN A 45 9.04 14.00 -33.20
C ASN A 45 7.94 14.04 -34.26
N SER A 46 6.80 14.57 -33.87
CA SER A 46 5.60 14.49 -34.69
C SER A 46 5.44 15.73 -35.57
N ASN A 47 5.09 15.54 -36.84
CA ASN A 47 4.81 16.66 -37.74
C ASN A 47 3.36 17.11 -37.53
N LEU A 48 3.18 18.32 -37.00
CA LEU A 48 1.87 18.86 -36.62
C LEU A 48 0.92 18.92 -37.83
N ASP A 49 1.42 19.37 -38.97
CA ASP A 49 0.60 19.55 -40.19
C ASP A 49 0.12 18.21 -40.76
N GLU A 50 0.95 17.16 -40.69
CA GLU A 50 0.58 15.81 -41.13
C GLU A 50 -0.49 15.20 -40.22
N ILE A 51 -0.35 15.34 -38.89
CA ILE A 51 -1.33 14.81 -37.93
C ILE A 51 -2.67 15.49 -38.12
N ILE A 52 -2.66 16.83 -38.22
CA ILE A 52 -3.86 17.62 -38.38
C ILE A 52 -4.55 17.32 -39.72
N ALA A 53 -3.80 17.13 -40.80
CA ALA A 53 -4.35 16.75 -42.10
C ALA A 53 -4.93 15.33 -42.11
N ALA A 54 -4.32 14.39 -41.37
CA ALA A 54 -4.78 13.01 -41.28
C ALA A 54 -6.07 12.85 -40.48
N LEU A 55 -6.35 13.77 -39.54
CA LEU A 55 -7.49 13.74 -38.62
C LEU A 55 -8.66 14.63 -39.07
N LYS A 56 -8.68 14.98 -40.36
CA LYS A 56 -9.71 15.83 -40.93
C LYS A 56 -11.06 15.10 -40.95
N ASP A 57 -12.10 15.77 -40.45
CA ASP A 57 -13.49 15.30 -40.35
C ASP A 57 -13.74 14.15 -39.33
N ASP A 58 -12.77 13.82 -38.47
CA ASP A 58 -12.90 12.78 -37.45
C ASP A 58 -13.47 13.31 -36.10
N THR A 59 -14.03 12.40 -35.30
CA THR A 59 -14.50 12.66 -33.93
C THR A 59 -13.51 12.21 -32.87
N ILE A 60 -12.86 13.16 -32.19
CA ILE A 60 -11.74 12.89 -31.30
C ILE A 60 -12.09 13.39 -29.90
N GLU A 61 -12.05 12.48 -28.94
CA GLU A 61 -12.26 12.84 -27.55
C GLU A 61 -11.04 13.59 -26.99
N ARG A 62 -9.83 13.11 -27.32
CA ARG A 62 -8.59 13.72 -26.84
C ARG A 62 -7.44 13.58 -27.83
N LEU A 63 -6.85 14.72 -28.19
CA LEU A 63 -5.69 14.82 -29.05
C LEU A 63 -4.50 15.40 -28.27
N ASP A 64 -3.50 14.56 -28.00
CA ASP A 64 -2.25 14.94 -27.34
C ASP A 64 -1.09 14.89 -28.34
N ILE A 65 -0.50 16.06 -28.64
CA ILE A 65 0.64 16.22 -29.54
C ILE A 65 1.82 16.77 -28.75
N ARG A 66 2.96 16.09 -28.79
CA ARG A 66 4.19 16.49 -28.09
C ARG A 66 5.40 16.51 -29.02
N ASN A 67 6.32 17.44 -28.75
CA ASN A 67 7.63 17.54 -29.39
C ASN A 67 7.52 17.61 -30.92
N CYS A 68 6.96 18.69 -31.45
CA CYS A 68 6.77 18.83 -32.89
C CYS A 68 8.10 19.05 -33.62
N VAL A 69 8.27 18.35 -34.75
CA VAL A 69 9.39 18.52 -35.69
C VAL A 69 8.84 18.53 -37.11
N PRO A 70 9.03 19.61 -37.90
CA PRO A 70 9.69 20.88 -37.55
C PRO A 70 8.91 21.70 -36.51
N LYS A 71 9.58 22.67 -35.87
CA LYS A 71 8.93 23.61 -34.95
C LYS A 71 7.98 24.53 -35.72
N VAL A 72 6.76 24.68 -35.22
CA VAL A 72 5.72 25.47 -35.87
C VAL A 72 5.66 26.84 -35.24
N LYS A 73 6.17 27.87 -35.93
CA LYS A 73 6.22 29.24 -35.38
C LYS A 73 4.84 29.87 -35.21
N GLN A 74 3.93 29.61 -36.15
CA GLN A 74 2.59 30.17 -36.12
C GLN A 74 1.57 29.05 -36.34
N LEU A 75 0.63 28.92 -35.41
CA LEU A 75 -0.50 28.02 -35.56
C LEU A 75 -1.53 28.65 -36.52
N VAL A 76 -1.80 27.97 -37.62
CA VAL A 76 -2.77 28.38 -38.65
C VAL A 76 -4.14 27.75 -38.32
N MET A 77 -5.18 28.15 -39.07
CA MET A 77 -6.51 27.57 -38.97
C MET A 77 -6.50 26.05 -39.07
N LEU A 78 -7.02 25.40 -38.03
CA LEU A 78 -7.21 23.97 -37.98
C LEU A 78 -8.29 23.55 -38.99
N PRO A 79 -8.17 22.40 -39.66
CA PRO A 79 -9.22 21.83 -40.50
C PRO A 79 -10.46 21.50 -39.67
N PRO A 80 -11.62 21.29 -40.31
CA PRO A 80 -12.82 20.81 -39.62
C PRO A 80 -12.54 19.46 -38.95
N MET A 81 -12.70 19.43 -37.63
CA MET A 81 -12.60 18.22 -36.79
C MET A 81 -13.40 18.47 -35.50
N SER A 82 -14.01 17.43 -34.94
CA SER A 82 -14.68 17.53 -33.64
C SER A 82 -13.71 17.05 -32.56
N VAL A 83 -13.21 17.98 -31.74
CA VAL A 83 -12.22 17.66 -30.69
C VAL A 83 -12.67 18.23 -29.35
N ARG A 84 -12.77 17.38 -28.31
CA ARG A 84 -13.12 17.84 -26.95
C ARG A 84 -11.91 18.33 -26.16
N VAL A 85 -10.79 17.60 -26.21
CA VAL A 85 -9.54 17.97 -25.52
C VAL A 85 -8.40 18.08 -26.52
N LEU A 86 -7.84 19.28 -26.69
CA LEU A 86 -6.69 19.55 -27.56
C LEU A 86 -5.48 19.94 -26.74
N SER A 87 -4.38 19.23 -26.92
CA SER A 87 -3.15 19.41 -26.15
C SER A 87 -1.94 19.43 -27.08
N ILE A 88 -1.29 20.58 -27.19
CA ILE A 88 -0.10 20.79 -28.03
C ILE A 88 1.05 21.25 -27.12
N THR A 89 2.02 20.36 -26.91
CA THR A 89 3.11 20.56 -25.95
C THR A 89 4.47 20.60 -26.65
N ASN A 90 5.28 21.62 -26.35
CA ASN A 90 6.65 21.73 -26.86
C ASN A 90 6.76 21.70 -28.40
N CYS A 91 5.93 22.48 -29.09
CA CYS A 91 5.92 22.55 -30.56
C CYS A 91 6.56 23.85 -31.10
N GLY A 92 7.01 24.73 -30.21
CA GLY A 92 7.71 25.97 -30.59
C GLY A 92 6.78 27.06 -31.12
N ILE A 93 5.49 27.04 -30.76
CA ILE A 93 4.49 28.01 -31.21
C ILE A 93 4.77 29.37 -30.58
N GLU A 94 5.04 30.38 -31.42
CA GLU A 94 5.28 31.77 -31.03
C GLU A 94 3.99 32.61 -31.13
N LYS A 95 3.14 32.35 -32.13
CA LYS A 95 1.87 33.06 -32.37
C LYS A 95 0.75 32.12 -32.79
N ILE A 96 -0.49 32.54 -32.51
CA ILE A 96 -1.71 31.84 -32.93
C ILE A 96 -2.52 32.81 -33.78
N ALA A 97 -2.97 32.36 -34.97
CA ALA A 97 -3.87 33.15 -35.79
C ALA A 97 -5.24 33.30 -35.11
N GLU A 98 -5.91 34.44 -35.30
CA GLU A 98 -7.20 34.77 -34.66
C GLU A 98 -8.30 33.71 -34.91
N ASN A 99 -8.31 33.13 -36.12
CA ASN A 99 -9.27 32.08 -36.50
C ASN A 99 -8.67 30.66 -36.41
N ALA A 100 -7.61 30.46 -35.62
CA ALA A 100 -6.94 29.16 -35.53
C ALA A 100 -7.90 28.03 -35.13
N PHE A 101 -8.84 28.31 -34.22
CA PHE A 101 -9.73 27.31 -33.63
C PHE A 101 -11.18 27.37 -34.15
N ALA A 102 -11.49 28.21 -35.14
CA ALA A 102 -12.87 28.44 -35.59
C ALA A 102 -13.59 27.15 -36.02
N ASN A 103 -12.88 26.23 -36.68
CA ASN A 103 -13.45 24.98 -37.17
C ASN A 103 -13.61 23.88 -36.10
N VAL A 104 -13.01 24.07 -34.91
CA VAL A 104 -13.08 23.11 -33.78
C VAL A 104 -13.87 23.66 -32.59
N ALA A 105 -14.37 24.88 -32.71
CA ALA A 105 -14.98 25.67 -31.65
C ALA A 105 -16.23 25.04 -31.01
N ALA A 106 -16.98 24.25 -31.78
CA ALA A 106 -18.27 23.72 -31.35
C ALA A 106 -18.18 22.72 -30.19
N ASP A 107 -17.08 21.98 -30.08
CA ASP A 107 -16.93 20.85 -29.16
C ASP A 107 -15.74 20.96 -28.19
N LEU A 108 -14.85 21.94 -28.37
CA LEU A 108 -13.65 22.09 -27.57
C LEU A 108 -13.97 22.50 -26.11
N GLU A 109 -13.68 21.61 -25.17
CA GLU A 109 -13.88 21.79 -23.73
C GLU A 109 -12.56 22.13 -23.00
N GLU A 110 -11.44 21.60 -23.47
CA GLU A 110 -10.12 21.84 -22.87
C GLU A 110 -9.04 22.09 -23.92
N LEU A 111 -8.33 23.20 -23.75
CA LEU A 111 -7.20 23.60 -24.59
C LEU A 111 -5.93 23.71 -23.76
N ARG A 112 -4.90 22.93 -24.13
CA ARG A 112 -3.59 22.92 -23.49
C ARG A 112 -2.51 23.29 -24.50
N LEU A 113 -1.80 24.39 -24.27
CA LEU A 113 -0.73 24.90 -25.11
C LEU A 113 0.55 25.04 -24.28
N ILE A 114 1.02 23.92 -23.71
CA ILE A 114 2.05 23.90 -22.67
C ILE A 114 3.45 23.94 -23.28
N ASN A 115 4.38 24.65 -22.64
CA ASN A 115 5.80 24.67 -23.02
C ASN A 115 6.03 25.13 -24.48
N ASN A 116 5.27 26.13 -24.94
CA ASN A 116 5.49 26.78 -26.22
C ASN A 116 6.21 28.13 -26.03
N GLN A 117 6.27 28.96 -27.06
CA GLN A 117 7.01 30.23 -27.05
C GLN A 117 6.07 31.43 -27.19
N LEU A 118 4.82 31.29 -26.75
CA LEU A 118 3.82 32.37 -26.85
C LEU A 118 4.28 33.57 -26.02
N THR A 119 4.40 34.73 -26.65
CA THR A 119 4.80 35.99 -25.99
C THR A 119 3.60 36.84 -25.57
N THR A 120 2.50 36.74 -26.30
CA THR A 120 1.25 37.49 -26.06
C THR A 120 0.09 36.53 -25.92
N MET A 121 -0.89 36.91 -25.10
CA MET A 121 -2.12 36.13 -24.95
C MET A 121 -2.82 35.97 -26.32
N PRO A 122 -3.13 34.75 -26.77
CA PRO A 122 -3.76 34.53 -28.07
C PRO A 122 -5.24 34.90 -28.03
N LEU A 123 -5.73 35.54 -29.10
CA LEU A 123 -7.17 35.67 -29.33
C LEU A 123 -7.70 34.32 -29.82
N LEU A 124 -8.51 33.65 -29.00
CA LEU A 124 -8.98 32.29 -29.28
C LEU A 124 -10.26 32.24 -30.14
N GLY A 125 -10.93 33.39 -30.30
CA GLY A 125 -12.23 33.47 -30.96
C GLY A 125 -13.38 32.94 -30.10
N GLU A 126 -14.51 32.61 -30.73
CA GLU A 126 -15.68 32.07 -30.04
C GLU A 126 -15.49 30.58 -29.72
N LEU A 127 -15.29 30.22 -28.44
CA LEU A 127 -15.25 28.84 -27.96
C LEU A 127 -16.27 28.64 -26.83
N PRO A 128 -17.57 28.45 -27.16
CA PRO A 128 -18.65 28.50 -26.18
C PRO A 128 -18.63 27.37 -25.14
N LYS A 129 -18.02 26.22 -25.47
CA LYS A 129 -17.90 25.06 -24.56
C LYS A 129 -16.57 25.02 -23.78
N LEU A 130 -15.66 25.96 -24.00
CA LEU A 130 -14.34 25.90 -23.37
C LEU A 130 -14.44 26.10 -21.85
N VAL A 131 -14.01 25.09 -21.09
CA VAL A 131 -14.03 25.07 -19.62
C VAL A 131 -12.62 25.25 -19.03
N SER A 132 -11.60 24.70 -19.69
CA SER A 132 -10.23 24.66 -19.19
C SER A 132 -9.24 25.19 -20.22
N LEU A 133 -8.45 26.19 -19.82
CA LEU A 133 -7.38 26.75 -20.63
C LEU A 133 -6.05 26.67 -19.87
N ASN A 134 -5.07 26.04 -20.49
CA ASN A 134 -3.74 25.83 -19.92
C ASN A 134 -2.66 26.38 -20.85
N LEU A 135 -1.99 27.43 -20.42
CA LEU A 135 -0.92 28.15 -21.13
C LEU A 135 0.39 28.11 -20.34
N ASN A 136 0.59 27.05 -19.57
CA ASN A 136 1.74 26.89 -18.69
C ASN A 136 3.07 26.86 -19.46
N LYS A 137 4.13 27.41 -18.84
CA LYS A 137 5.50 27.39 -19.37
C LYS A 137 5.63 28.06 -20.74
N ASN A 138 4.95 29.19 -20.95
CA ASN A 138 5.13 30.03 -22.13
C ASN A 138 5.99 31.26 -21.78
N GLN A 139 5.98 32.28 -22.63
CA GLN A 139 6.71 33.53 -22.43
C GLN A 139 5.76 34.73 -22.35
N LEU A 140 4.53 34.52 -21.87
CA LEU A 140 3.50 35.55 -21.82
C LEU A 140 3.93 36.69 -20.90
N THR A 141 3.87 37.94 -21.39
CA THR A 141 4.27 39.13 -20.62
C THR A 141 3.11 39.89 -20.01
N ASP A 142 1.92 39.79 -20.61
CA ASP A 142 0.70 40.46 -20.15
C ASP A 142 -0.54 39.68 -20.62
N ILE A 143 -1.68 39.95 -19.99
CA ILE A 143 -3.01 39.52 -20.41
C ILE A 143 -3.74 40.77 -20.91
N ALA A 144 -3.89 40.88 -22.22
CA ALA A 144 -4.56 42.01 -22.86
C ALA A 144 -6.06 42.04 -22.49
N GLU A 145 -6.66 43.22 -22.54
CA GLU A 145 -8.10 43.38 -22.41
C GLU A 145 -8.82 42.58 -23.50
N ASN A 146 -9.99 42.02 -23.18
CA ASN A 146 -10.81 41.23 -24.10
C ASN A 146 -10.16 39.92 -24.61
N SER A 147 -9.05 39.48 -24.00
CA SER A 147 -8.38 38.21 -24.39
C SER A 147 -9.27 36.97 -24.21
N PHE A 148 -10.33 37.09 -23.40
CA PHE A 148 -11.28 36.02 -23.10
C PHE A 148 -12.67 36.29 -23.68
N ASP A 149 -12.78 37.17 -24.67
CA ASP A 149 -14.01 37.34 -25.44
C ASP A 149 -14.36 36.03 -26.16
N GLY A 150 -15.66 35.70 -26.18
CA GLY A 150 -16.14 34.48 -26.83
C GLY A 150 -15.99 33.18 -26.03
N ILE A 151 -15.45 33.22 -24.80
CA ILE A 151 -15.30 32.05 -23.91
C ILE A 151 -16.01 32.18 -22.55
N PRO A 152 -17.34 32.37 -22.53
CA PRO A 152 -18.10 32.62 -21.30
C PRO A 152 -18.13 31.45 -20.31
N GLY A 153 -17.75 30.23 -20.75
CA GLY A 153 -17.79 29.02 -19.95
C GLY A 153 -16.51 28.73 -19.14
N LEU A 154 -15.48 29.58 -19.24
CA LEU A 154 -14.16 29.26 -18.69
C LEU A 154 -14.20 29.18 -17.15
N ARG A 155 -13.73 28.05 -16.62
CA ARG A 155 -13.66 27.78 -15.17
C ARG A 155 -12.23 27.62 -14.67
N ASN A 156 -11.35 27.05 -15.47
CA ASN A 156 -9.97 26.76 -15.08
C ASN A 156 -9.01 27.51 -15.99
N LEU A 157 -8.24 28.43 -15.41
CA LEU A 157 -7.21 29.17 -16.13
C LEU A 157 -5.85 28.91 -15.47
N ARG A 158 -4.93 28.32 -16.24
CA ARG A 158 -3.56 28.07 -15.80
C ARG A 158 -2.56 28.78 -16.68
N ILE A 159 -1.78 29.65 -16.06
CA ILE A 159 -0.76 30.48 -16.72
C ILE A 159 0.54 30.45 -15.89
N GLN A 160 0.87 29.29 -15.31
CA GLN A 160 2.08 29.18 -14.51
C GLN A 160 3.36 29.28 -15.34
N ASN A 161 4.46 29.70 -14.71
CA ASN A 161 5.79 29.75 -15.33
C ASN A 161 5.80 30.58 -16.62
N ASN A 162 5.29 31.81 -16.53
CA ASN A 162 5.32 32.81 -17.60
C ASN A 162 6.13 34.04 -17.15
N LYS A 163 6.00 35.17 -17.85
CA LYS A 163 6.73 36.42 -17.57
C LYS A 163 5.76 37.57 -17.24
N ILE A 164 4.62 37.25 -16.64
CA ILE A 164 3.58 38.24 -16.33
C ILE A 164 3.93 38.94 -15.01
N CYS A 165 4.17 40.25 -15.04
CA CYS A 165 4.50 40.99 -13.82
C CYS A 165 3.32 41.82 -13.29
N THR A 166 2.40 42.20 -14.17
CA THR A 166 1.21 43.00 -13.86
C THR A 166 0.05 42.54 -14.73
N LEU A 167 -1.19 42.76 -14.27
CA LEU A 167 -2.38 42.59 -15.08
C LEU A 167 -3.02 43.95 -15.35
N SER A 168 -3.53 44.14 -16.57
CA SER A 168 -4.42 45.25 -16.88
C SER A 168 -5.70 45.18 -16.03
N ARG A 169 -6.35 46.33 -15.76
CA ARG A 169 -7.47 46.42 -14.81
C ARG A 169 -8.65 45.52 -15.19
N ASN A 170 -8.86 45.31 -16.49
CA ASN A 170 -9.97 44.55 -17.03
C ASN A 170 -9.57 43.17 -17.57
N ALA A 171 -8.31 42.73 -17.39
CA ALA A 171 -7.76 41.50 -17.98
C ALA A 171 -8.60 40.22 -17.78
N LEU A 172 -9.36 40.13 -16.68
CA LEU A 172 -10.14 38.93 -16.31
C LEU A 172 -11.63 39.21 -16.22
N ASN A 173 -12.12 40.37 -16.68
CA ASN A 173 -13.46 40.84 -16.37
C ASN A 173 -14.55 39.91 -16.91
N GLU A 174 -14.33 39.31 -18.07
CA GLU A 174 -15.25 38.43 -18.80
C GLU A 174 -15.42 37.08 -18.09
N THR A 175 -14.33 36.53 -17.54
CA THR A 175 -14.29 35.19 -16.91
C THR A 175 -14.37 35.25 -15.37
N LYS A 176 -14.33 36.45 -14.80
CA LYS A 176 -14.29 36.69 -13.35
C LYS A 176 -15.39 36.00 -12.55
N GLN A 177 -16.58 35.91 -13.13
CA GLN A 177 -17.77 35.34 -12.47
C GLN A 177 -17.90 33.82 -12.65
N THR A 178 -17.07 33.22 -13.50
CA THR A 178 -17.13 31.79 -13.84
C THR A 178 -15.91 31.01 -13.39
N LEU A 179 -14.75 31.67 -13.25
CA LEU A 179 -13.50 31.04 -12.81
C LEU A 179 -13.63 30.39 -11.44
N GLU A 180 -13.27 29.12 -11.39
CA GLU A 180 -13.16 28.28 -10.19
C GLU A 180 -11.70 28.05 -9.78
N LEU A 181 -10.78 27.98 -10.75
CA LEU A 181 -9.35 27.83 -10.54
C LEU A 181 -8.57 28.87 -11.36
N LEU A 182 -7.71 29.61 -10.67
CA LEU A 182 -6.76 30.54 -11.28
C LEU A 182 -5.35 30.25 -10.77
N ASP A 183 -4.47 29.84 -11.69
CA ASP A 183 -3.07 29.58 -11.40
C ASP A 183 -2.19 30.59 -12.15
N LEU A 184 -1.57 31.46 -11.37
CA LEU A 184 -0.65 32.52 -11.78
C LEU A 184 0.75 32.29 -11.19
N SER A 185 1.06 31.07 -10.76
CA SER A 185 2.33 30.74 -10.11
C SER A 185 3.53 30.86 -11.04
N GLY A 186 4.75 31.05 -10.51
CA GLY A 186 5.97 31.09 -11.33
C GLY A 186 6.03 32.28 -12.30
N ASN A 187 5.45 33.41 -11.92
CA ASN A 187 5.45 34.65 -12.70
C ASN A 187 6.32 35.72 -11.98
N CYS A 188 6.18 36.99 -12.34
CA CYS A 188 6.94 38.10 -11.73
C CYS A 188 6.05 39.11 -11.01
N PHE A 189 4.92 38.67 -10.44
CA PHE A 189 4.03 39.55 -9.70
C PHE A 189 4.71 40.11 -8.45
N SER A 190 4.86 41.44 -8.38
CA SER A 190 5.38 42.13 -7.19
C SER A 190 4.31 42.39 -6.13
N ALA A 191 3.04 42.34 -6.52
CA ALA A 191 1.88 42.54 -5.65
C ALA A 191 0.69 41.69 -6.14
N VAL A 192 -0.24 41.40 -5.24
CA VAL A 192 -1.48 40.69 -5.60
C VAL A 192 -2.32 41.55 -6.57
N PRO A 193 -2.82 41.01 -7.69
CA PRO A 193 -3.69 41.74 -8.62
C PRO A 193 -5.12 41.89 -8.05
N ALA A 194 -5.25 42.64 -6.95
CA ALA A 194 -6.46 42.73 -6.15
C ALA A 194 -7.69 43.23 -6.93
N GLN A 195 -7.50 44.15 -7.89
CA GLN A 195 -8.59 44.67 -8.71
C GLN A 195 -9.22 43.58 -9.59
N ASN A 196 -8.38 42.73 -10.18
CA ASN A 196 -8.81 41.62 -11.02
C ASN A 196 -9.52 40.55 -10.20
N LEU A 197 -9.03 40.24 -8.99
CA LEU A 197 -9.56 39.18 -8.13
C LEU A 197 -10.81 39.58 -7.32
N ARG A 198 -11.00 40.85 -7.00
CA ARG A 198 -12.08 41.29 -6.11
C ARG A 198 -13.47 40.94 -6.64
N ASN A 199 -14.33 40.30 -5.86
CA ASN A 199 -15.67 39.83 -6.27
C ASN A 199 -15.67 38.63 -7.25
N SER A 200 -14.63 37.80 -7.27
CA SER A 200 -14.69 36.50 -7.96
C SER A 200 -15.48 35.50 -7.11
N LEU A 201 -16.79 35.42 -7.36
CA LEU A 201 -17.74 34.71 -6.50
C LEU A 201 -17.57 33.18 -6.50
N LYS A 202 -17.10 32.60 -7.61
CA LYS A 202 -16.94 31.16 -7.80
C LYS A 202 -15.50 30.65 -7.63
N LEU A 203 -14.55 31.55 -7.35
CA LEU A 203 -13.14 31.19 -7.28
C LEU A 203 -12.88 30.34 -6.04
N LYS A 204 -12.47 29.08 -6.24
CA LYS A 204 -12.20 28.09 -5.20
C LYS A 204 -10.71 27.91 -4.93
N HIS A 205 -9.89 27.97 -5.98
CA HIS A 205 -8.45 27.76 -5.90
C HIS A 205 -7.72 28.95 -6.54
N LEU A 206 -6.83 29.56 -5.77
CA LEU A 206 -5.98 30.65 -6.24
C LEU A 206 -4.52 30.32 -5.91
N ASP A 207 -3.71 30.22 -6.96
CA ASP A 207 -2.27 30.02 -6.85
C ASP A 207 -1.51 31.26 -7.34
N LEU A 208 -0.81 31.90 -6.39
CA LEU A 208 0.08 33.05 -6.60
C LEU A 208 1.50 32.73 -6.10
N SER A 209 1.83 31.44 -6.00
CA SER A 209 3.15 31.01 -5.55
C SER A 209 4.27 31.31 -6.52
N ASP A 210 5.52 31.21 -6.07
CA ASP A 210 6.73 31.39 -6.89
C ASP A 210 6.69 32.72 -7.67
N ASN A 211 6.30 33.79 -6.96
CA ASN A 211 6.22 35.16 -7.48
C ASN A 211 7.11 36.07 -6.62
N GLN A 212 7.01 37.38 -6.83
CA GLN A 212 7.83 38.38 -6.15
C GLN A 212 7.00 39.25 -5.18
N ILE A 213 5.91 38.70 -4.63
CA ILE A 213 4.97 39.45 -3.79
C ILE A 213 5.64 39.77 -2.46
N ASN A 214 5.85 41.05 -2.19
CA ASN A 214 6.55 41.52 -0.98
C ASN A 214 5.60 41.90 0.18
N GLU A 215 4.39 42.35 -0.14
CA GLU A 215 3.38 42.73 0.84
C GLU A 215 1.97 42.35 0.40
N LEU A 216 1.11 42.09 1.40
CA LEU A 216 -0.33 41.96 1.20
C LEU A 216 -1.00 43.26 1.64
N ALA A 217 -1.32 44.10 0.66
CA ALA A 217 -2.06 45.33 0.89
C ALA A 217 -3.44 45.05 1.50
N LYS A 218 -4.02 46.05 2.17
CA LYS A 218 -5.38 45.95 2.71
C LYS A 218 -6.36 45.65 1.58
N PHE A 219 -7.29 44.72 1.84
CA PHE A 219 -8.30 44.27 0.89
C PHE A 219 -7.74 43.62 -0.39
N SER A 220 -6.52 43.07 -0.34
CA SER A 220 -5.94 42.31 -1.46
C SER A 220 -6.85 41.16 -1.90
N PHE A 221 -7.47 40.48 -0.93
CA PHE A 221 -8.44 39.43 -1.15
C PHE A 221 -9.79 39.89 -0.60
N MET A 222 -10.61 40.47 -1.47
CA MET A 222 -11.91 41.00 -1.11
C MET A 222 -13.04 40.27 -1.81
N ASN A 223 -13.99 39.78 -1.02
CA ASN A 223 -15.23 39.13 -1.47
C ASN A 223 -14.98 37.92 -2.38
N LEU A 224 -14.32 36.90 -1.80
CA LEU A 224 -14.05 35.61 -2.43
C LEU A 224 -14.73 34.51 -1.58
N PRO A 225 -16.08 34.41 -1.63
CA PRO A 225 -16.84 33.61 -0.67
C PRO A 225 -16.60 32.10 -0.78
N GLU A 226 -16.29 31.59 -1.97
CA GLU A 226 -16.05 30.17 -2.23
C GLU A 226 -14.56 29.77 -2.20
N LEU A 227 -13.65 30.68 -1.86
CA LEU A 227 -12.20 30.40 -1.88
C LEU A 227 -11.85 29.37 -0.80
N LYS A 228 -11.41 28.19 -1.23
CA LYS A 228 -11.03 27.07 -0.37
C LYS A 228 -9.53 26.95 -0.20
N GLU A 229 -8.76 27.33 -1.21
CA GLU A 229 -7.31 27.17 -1.21
C GLU A 229 -6.63 28.42 -1.74
N LEU A 230 -5.69 28.93 -0.94
CA LEU A 230 -4.84 30.07 -1.29
C LEU A 230 -3.38 29.67 -1.10
N ARG A 231 -2.61 29.78 -2.19
CA ARG A 231 -1.17 29.52 -2.20
C ARG A 231 -0.42 30.79 -2.51
N LEU A 232 0.48 31.12 -1.59
CA LEU A 232 1.38 32.27 -1.62
C LEU A 232 2.80 31.83 -1.26
N HIS A 233 3.13 30.54 -1.40
CA HIS A 233 4.46 30.05 -1.08
C HIS A 233 5.53 30.60 -2.05
N SER A 234 6.79 30.63 -1.62
CA SER A 234 7.90 31.15 -2.42
C SER A 234 7.67 32.58 -2.91
N ASN A 235 7.30 33.46 -1.99
CA ASN A 235 7.19 34.90 -2.22
C ASN A 235 8.10 35.65 -1.23
N MET A 236 8.01 36.98 -1.18
CA MET A 236 8.83 37.82 -0.32
C MET A 236 8.04 38.46 0.82
N LEU A 237 6.97 37.81 1.28
CA LEU A 237 6.07 38.37 2.29
C LEU A 237 6.77 38.53 3.65
N GLY A 238 6.84 39.76 4.18
CA GLY A 238 7.46 40.05 5.48
C GLY A 238 6.52 39.91 6.68
N SER A 239 5.21 40.10 6.47
CA SER A 239 4.19 40.06 7.52
C SER A 239 2.81 39.72 6.95
N LEU A 240 1.93 39.21 7.82
CA LEU A 240 0.54 38.92 7.49
C LEU A 240 -0.41 39.78 8.33
N SER A 241 -1.25 40.58 7.67
CA SER A 241 -2.27 41.42 8.32
C SER A 241 -3.69 40.88 8.08
N PRO A 242 -4.58 40.87 9.09
CA PRO A 242 -5.98 40.44 8.93
C PRO A 242 -6.73 41.26 7.87
N LEU A 243 -6.37 42.53 7.71
CA LEU A 243 -7.06 43.45 6.80
C LEU A 243 -6.84 43.12 5.32
N ALA A 244 -5.89 42.24 4.99
CA ALA A 244 -5.71 41.75 3.63
C ALA A 244 -6.87 40.85 3.18
N PHE A 245 -7.59 40.25 4.13
CA PHE A 245 -8.64 39.25 3.90
C PHE A 245 -9.99 39.81 4.34
N MET A 246 -10.88 40.07 3.38
CA MET A 246 -12.23 40.53 3.65
C MET A 246 -13.24 39.62 2.94
N ASN A 247 -14.11 38.98 3.73
CA ASN A 247 -15.13 38.03 3.23
C ASN A 247 -14.53 36.84 2.44
N VAL A 248 -13.70 36.05 3.12
CA VAL A 248 -13.14 34.76 2.67
C VAL A 248 -13.43 33.66 3.72
N PRO A 249 -14.71 33.33 3.95
CA PRO A 249 -15.11 32.47 5.07
C PRO A 249 -14.81 30.97 4.86
N GLN A 250 -14.70 30.51 3.62
CA GLN A 250 -14.55 29.08 3.27
C GLN A 250 -13.09 28.63 3.08
N LEU A 251 -12.10 29.43 3.50
CA LEU A 251 -10.70 29.09 3.28
C LEU A 251 -10.29 27.90 4.16
N ASN A 252 -9.97 26.78 3.51
CA ASN A 252 -9.58 25.53 4.14
C ASN A 252 -8.06 25.34 4.16
N ARG A 253 -7.35 25.82 3.14
CA ARG A 253 -5.91 25.62 2.99
C ARG A 253 -5.22 26.94 2.70
N LEU A 254 -4.23 27.27 3.53
CA LEU A 254 -3.39 28.44 3.37
C LEU A 254 -1.92 28.02 3.35
N SER A 255 -1.25 28.27 2.23
CA SER A 255 0.20 28.05 2.10
C SER A 255 0.94 29.38 1.98
N LEU A 256 1.82 29.62 2.95
CA LEU A 256 2.71 30.78 3.08
C LEU A 256 4.16 30.32 3.23
N ARG A 257 4.46 29.08 2.84
CA ARG A 257 5.80 28.49 2.93
C ARG A 257 6.84 29.31 2.17
N ASN A 258 8.09 29.29 2.61
CA ASN A 258 9.19 29.93 1.87
C ASN A 258 8.92 31.42 1.61
N ASN A 259 8.66 32.16 2.68
CA ASN A 259 8.49 33.62 2.67
C ASN A 259 9.44 34.23 3.70
N LEU A 260 9.35 35.55 3.90
CA LEU A 260 10.16 36.29 4.86
C LEU A 260 9.38 36.66 6.13
N ILE A 261 8.33 35.90 6.47
CA ILE A 261 7.40 36.28 7.53
C ILE A 261 8.12 36.23 8.87
N THR A 262 8.19 37.38 9.55
CA THR A 262 8.79 37.49 10.89
C THR A 262 7.74 37.51 11.99
N LYS A 263 6.59 38.12 11.71
CA LYS A 263 5.47 38.29 12.64
C LYS A 263 4.14 38.11 11.91
N ILE A 264 3.21 37.46 12.60
CA ILE A 264 1.81 37.35 12.19
C ILE A 264 1.00 38.13 13.22
N GLU A 265 0.26 39.14 12.78
CA GLU A 265 -0.53 39.98 13.67
C GLU A 265 -1.59 39.15 14.41
N GLN A 266 -1.87 39.50 15.67
CA GLN A 266 -2.89 38.80 16.44
C GLN A 266 -4.24 38.93 15.73
N GLY A 267 -4.92 37.80 15.52
CA GLY A 267 -6.20 37.77 14.81
C GLY A 267 -6.09 37.67 13.28
N ALA A 268 -4.88 37.77 12.68
CA ALA A 268 -4.69 37.64 11.23
C ALA A 268 -5.28 36.36 10.64
N LEU A 269 -5.14 35.26 11.38
CA LEU A 269 -5.61 33.95 10.97
C LEU A 269 -7.01 33.62 11.54
N GLN A 270 -7.48 34.32 12.57
CA GLN A 270 -8.77 34.05 13.23
C GLN A 270 -9.98 34.29 12.31
N THR A 271 -9.79 35.03 11.22
CA THR A 271 -10.81 35.23 10.19
C THR A 271 -11.23 33.91 9.52
N PHE A 272 -10.35 32.90 9.49
CA PHE A 272 -10.57 31.64 8.78
C PHE A 272 -11.11 30.55 9.72
N LYS A 273 -12.44 30.45 9.82
CA LYS A 273 -13.12 29.46 10.69
C LYS A 273 -13.08 28.03 10.14
N GLU A 274 -12.99 27.90 8.82
CA GLU A 274 -13.02 26.62 8.10
C GLU A 274 -11.62 26.06 7.81
N ILE A 275 -10.56 26.71 8.32
CA ILE A 275 -9.19 26.35 8.00
C ILE A 275 -8.83 24.97 8.55
N GLU A 276 -8.32 24.11 7.69
CA GLU A 276 -7.88 22.75 8.01
C GLU A 276 -6.36 22.62 7.96
N VAL A 277 -5.69 23.33 7.05
CA VAL A 277 -4.24 23.23 6.85
C VAL A 277 -3.60 24.62 6.74
N VAL A 278 -2.60 24.84 7.58
CA VAL A 278 -1.77 26.05 7.58
C VAL A 278 -0.32 25.65 7.38
N ASP A 279 0.27 26.09 6.26
CA ASP A 279 1.70 25.92 5.99
C ASP A 279 2.44 27.25 6.11
N LEU A 280 3.25 27.37 7.15
CA LEU A 280 4.11 28.50 7.48
C LEU A 280 5.58 28.09 7.51
N GLY A 281 5.94 26.96 6.90
CA GLY A 281 7.32 26.48 6.89
C GLY A 281 8.28 27.42 6.16
N TYR A 282 9.58 27.33 6.43
CA TYR A 282 10.63 28.11 5.77
C TYR A 282 10.35 29.62 5.83
N ASN A 283 10.13 30.14 7.03
CA ASN A 283 9.92 31.57 7.30
C ASN A 283 10.88 32.03 8.42
N ASN A 284 10.75 33.27 8.87
CA ASN A 284 11.56 33.83 9.97
C ASN A 284 10.73 34.05 11.24
N ILE A 285 9.73 33.20 11.49
CA ILE A 285 8.79 33.36 12.60
C ILE A 285 9.51 33.09 13.92
N LEU A 286 9.39 34.04 14.86
CA LEU A 286 10.03 33.95 16.19
C LEU A 286 9.15 33.28 17.26
N LYS A 287 7.83 33.32 17.07
CA LYS A 287 6.82 32.80 18.01
C LYS A 287 5.64 32.22 17.25
N ILE A 288 5.13 31.09 17.73
CA ILE A 288 3.96 30.42 17.15
C ILE A 288 2.75 31.39 17.17
N PRO A 289 2.06 31.59 16.03
CA PRO A 289 0.88 32.44 15.99
C PRO A 289 -0.28 31.83 16.78
N SER A 290 -1.22 32.66 17.20
CA SER A 290 -2.42 32.21 17.90
C SER A 290 -3.40 31.54 16.93
N PHE A 291 -3.66 30.24 17.11
CA PHE A 291 -4.66 29.46 16.35
C PHE A 291 -6.03 29.38 17.04
N LYS A 292 -6.33 30.32 17.94
CA LYS A 292 -7.62 30.41 18.62
C LYS A 292 -8.79 30.41 17.63
N ASP A 293 -9.88 29.73 18.00
CA ASP A 293 -11.14 29.64 17.25
C ASP A 293 -11.07 28.88 15.90
N MET A 294 -9.97 28.15 15.63
CA MET A 294 -9.83 27.27 14.46
C MET A 294 -10.10 25.80 14.84
N ALA A 295 -11.37 25.49 15.11
CA ALA A 295 -11.77 24.16 15.58
C ALA A 295 -11.55 23.04 14.54
N LYS A 296 -11.50 23.39 13.24
CA LYS A 296 -11.32 22.45 12.12
C LYS A 296 -9.87 22.24 11.69
N LEU A 297 -8.92 22.90 12.37
CA LEU A 297 -7.50 22.82 12.03
C LEU A 297 -6.99 21.39 12.28
N LYS A 298 -6.52 20.74 11.20
CA LYS A 298 -5.99 19.37 11.20
C LYS A 298 -4.48 19.34 11.12
N GLN A 299 -3.87 20.28 10.39
CA GLN A 299 -2.44 20.25 10.11
C GLN A 299 -1.80 21.63 10.23
N VAL A 300 -0.67 21.69 10.93
CA VAL A 300 0.16 22.90 11.06
C VAL A 300 1.59 22.55 10.71
N ASN A 301 2.14 23.28 9.74
CA ASN A 301 3.56 23.21 9.39
C ASN A 301 4.26 24.53 9.74
N LEU A 302 5.24 24.45 10.63
CA LEU A 302 6.09 25.55 11.10
C LEU A 302 7.58 25.19 10.96
N THR A 303 7.90 24.21 10.12
CA THR A 303 9.27 23.73 9.87
C THR A 303 10.19 24.86 9.43
N SER A 304 11.47 24.85 9.80
CA SER A 304 12.48 25.82 9.33
C SER A 304 12.06 27.26 9.63
N ASN A 305 11.82 27.54 10.91
CA ASN A 305 11.57 28.89 11.43
C ASN A 305 12.57 29.19 12.56
N ARG A 306 12.36 30.28 13.31
CA ARG A 306 13.24 30.70 14.42
C ARG A 306 12.49 30.68 15.76
N ILE A 307 11.58 29.72 15.92
CA ILE A 307 10.73 29.62 17.12
C ILE A 307 11.59 29.12 18.28
N ARG A 308 11.56 29.84 19.41
CA ARG A 308 12.40 29.52 20.59
C ARG A 308 11.71 28.76 21.70
N ARG A 309 10.39 28.85 21.78
CA ARG A 309 9.58 28.25 22.85
C ARG A 309 8.17 27.95 22.37
N ILE A 310 7.58 26.90 22.93
CA ILE A 310 6.15 26.60 22.82
C ILE A 310 5.49 27.03 24.14
N GLU A 311 4.53 27.95 24.06
CA GLU A 311 3.87 28.52 25.24
C GLU A 311 2.67 27.67 25.69
N THR A 312 2.24 27.85 26.93
CA THR A 312 1.07 27.14 27.49
C THR A 312 -0.17 27.39 26.64
N MET A 313 -0.96 26.35 26.41
CA MET A 313 -2.21 26.40 25.64
C MET A 313 -2.06 26.82 24.16
N THR A 314 -0.85 26.74 23.58
CA THR A 314 -0.59 27.16 22.18
C THR A 314 -1.54 26.47 21.19
N PHE A 315 -1.78 25.16 21.37
CA PHE A 315 -2.60 24.36 20.45
C PHE A 315 -3.94 23.89 21.06
N SER A 316 -4.23 24.25 22.31
CA SER A 316 -5.36 23.68 23.05
C SER A 316 -6.74 24.06 22.51
N SER A 317 -6.82 25.07 21.65
CA SER A 317 -8.08 25.45 20.97
C SER A 317 -8.34 24.66 19.69
N ASN A 318 -7.52 23.65 19.37
CA ASN A 318 -7.52 22.96 18.08
C ASN A 318 -7.64 21.43 18.26
N PRO A 319 -8.76 20.91 18.80
CA PRO A 319 -8.89 19.49 19.15
C PRO A 319 -8.88 18.53 17.94
N ALA A 320 -9.10 19.05 16.72
CA ALA A 320 -9.06 18.29 15.48
C ALA A 320 -7.65 18.14 14.89
N LEU A 321 -6.60 18.69 15.54
CA LEU A 321 -5.23 18.56 15.05
C LEU A 321 -4.80 17.10 14.98
N GLN A 322 -4.27 16.71 13.83
CA GLN A 322 -3.77 15.37 13.52
C GLN A 322 -2.24 15.38 13.36
N ALA A 323 -1.69 16.43 12.74
CA ALA A 323 -0.26 16.54 12.49
C ALA A 323 0.26 17.94 12.81
N VAL A 324 1.36 17.99 13.56
CA VAL A 324 2.09 19.22 13.89
C VAL A 324 3.56 19.02 13.55
N ASN A 325 4.06 19.81 12.60
CA ASN A 325 5.47 19.84 12.25
C ASN A 325 6.11 21.17 12.69
N ILE A 326 7.07 21.12 13.60
CA ILE A 326 7.84 22.27 14.08
C ILE A 326 9.35 21.93 14.07
N GLU A 327 9.78 21.14 13.08
CA GLU A 327 11.19 20.78 12.90
C GLU A 327 12.05 21.96 12.49
N ASN A 328 13.37 21.85 12.66
CA ASN A 328 14.34 22.87 12.24
C ASN A 328 14.01 24.25 12.83
N ASN A 329 13.93 24.33 14.16
CA ASN A 329 13.66 25.57 14.90
C ASN A 329 14.68 25.74 16.03
N GLU A 330 14.51 26.78 16.85
CA GLU A 330 15.39 27.10 18.00
C GLU A 330 14.71 26.71 19.33
N ILE A 331 13.81 25.72 19.34
CA ILE A 331 12.98 25.43 20.52
C ILE A 331 13.84 24.85 21.64
N SER A 332 13.89 25.56 22.76
CA SER A 332 14.61 25.14 23.97
C SER A 332 13.68 24.76 25.12
N LEU A 333 12.43 25.24 25.09
CA LEU A 333 11.44 25.02 26.14
C LEU A 333 10.05 24.76 25.55
N ILE A 334 9.40 23.70 26.05
CA ILE A 334 7.99 23.41 25.81
C ILE A 334 7.28 23.58 27.15
N ALA A 335 6.40 24.57 27.26
CA ALA A 335 5.65 24.79 28.49
C ALA A 335 4.67 23.63 28.76
N ARG A 336 4.34 23.41 30.03
CA ARG A 336 3.29 22.46 30.41
C ARG A 336 1.96 22.86 29.77
N ASN A 337 1.14 21.87 29.44
CA ASN A 337 -0.16 22.05 28.80
C ASN A 337 -0.12 22.77 27.43
N SER A 338 1.05 22.82 26.77
CA SER A 338 1.15 23.38 25.41
C SER A 338 0.30 22.63 24.39
N PHE A 339 0.14 21.32 24.60
CA PHE A 339 -0.57 20.38 23.74
C PHE A 339 -1.83 19.80 24.41
N ASP A 340 -2.38 20.48 25.43
CA ASP A 340 -3.54 19.98 26.16
C ASP A 340 -4.79 19.91 25.29
N GLY A 341 -5.57 18.84 25.40
CA GLY A 341 -6.80 18.62 24.61
C GLY A 341 -6.60 18.15 23.16
N LEU A 342 -5.41 17.67 22.79
CA LEU A 342 -5.08 17.20 21.44
C LEU A 342 -5.26 15.69 21.27
N ASP A 343 -6.47 15.21 21.53
CA ASP A 343 -6.76 13.77 21.45
C ASP A 343 -6.67 13.21 20.02
N GLN A 344 -6.77 14.02 18.96
CA GLN A 344 -6.68 13.52 17.58
C GLN A 344 -5.25 13.53 17.01
N LEU A 345 -4.26 14.03 17.76
CA LEU A 345 -2.91 14.18 17.24
C LEU A 345 -2.23 12.83 17.13
N THR A 346 -1.75 12.49 15.93
CA THR A 346 -1.06 11.24 15.62
C THR A 346 0.42 11.45 15.31
N LEU A 347 0.77 12.62 14.77
CA LEU A 347 2.13 12.94 14.33
C LEU A 347 2.62 14.25 14.95
N LEU A 348 3.73 14.18 15.70
CA LEU A 348 4.44 15.34 16.22
C LEU A 348 5.91 15.28 15.82
N LEU A 349 6.35 16.28 15.06
CA LEU A 349 7.72 16.40 14.59
C LEU A 349 8.39 17.61 15.25
N LEU A 350 9.41 17.34 16.07
CA LEU A 350 10.19 18.30 16.86
C LEU A 350 11.71 18.12 16.65
N GLY A 351 12.11 17.40 15.60
CA GLY A 351 13.51 17.21 15.23
C GLY A 351 14.25 18.52 14.88
N ASN A 352 15.58 18.51 14.97
CA ASN A 352 16.44 19.68 14.72
C ASN A 352 16.01 20.91 15.56
N ASN A 353 15.97 20.76 16.87
CA ASN A 353 15.68 21.81 17.84
C ASN A 353 16.77 21.86 18.94
N SER A 354 16.56 22.61 20.01
CA SER A 354 17.52 22.78 21.11
C SER A 354 16.97 22.29 22.46
N LEU A 355 16.12 21.26 22.46
CA LEU A 355 15.56 20.68 23.68
C LEU A 355 16.65 19.95 24.47
N SER A 356 16.84 20.29 25.74
CA SER A 356 17.82 19.66 26.62
C SER A 356 17.25 18.55 27.50
N SER A 357 15.96 18.60 27.80
CA SER A 357 15.28 17.67 28.70
C SER A 357 13.79 17.58 28.37
N ILE A 358 13.16 16.46 28.75
CA ILE A 358 11.73 16.25 28.65
C ILE A 358 11.16 16.25 30.07
N GLU A 359 10.45 17.32 30.43
CA GLU A 359 9.81 17.41 31.75
C GLU A 359 8.55 16.55 31.82
N ARG A 360 8.20 16.15 33.04
CA ARG A 360 6.92 15.51 33.31
C ARG A 360 5.76 16.38 32.83
N GLY A 361 4.86 15.77 32.06
CA GLY A 361 3.66 16.41 31.57
C GLY A 361 3.85 17.29 30.34
N THR A 362 5.04 17.32 29.74
CA THR A 362 5.26 18.01 28.46
C THR A 362 4.34 17.48 27.34
N PHE A 363 4.04 16.18 27.34
CA PHE A 363 3.28 15.51 26.27
C PHE A 363 1.92 14.91 26.70
N ASP A 364 1.41 15.25 27.90
CA ASP A 364 0.22 14.58 28.49
C ASP A 364 -1.09 14.78 27.71
N GLY A 365 -1.19 15.86 26.92
CA GLY A 365 -2.40 16.21 26.16
C GLY A 365 -2.62 15.45 24.85
N MET A 366 -1.68 14.58 24.44
CA MET A 366 -1.69 13.91 23.12
C MET A 366 -1.80 12.39 23.24
N ARG A 367 -2.91 11.90 23.78
CA ARG A 367 -3.08 10.48 24.18
C ARG A 367 -3.05 9.48 23.02
N ASN A 368 -3.35 9.92 21.80
CA ASN A 368 -3.38 9.07 20.61
C ASN A 368 -2.15 9.26 19.70
N LEU A 369 -1.08 9.90 20.20
CA LEU A 369 0.14 10.10 19.43
C LEU A 369 0.75 8.75 19.04
N GLN A 370 1.06 8.61 17.76
CA GLN A 370 1.65 7.40 17.17
C GLN A 370 3.12 7.61 16.84
N GLN A 371 3.47 8.77 16.31
CA GLN A 371 4.82 9.09 15.88
C GLN A 371 5.31 10.37 16.55
N LEU A 372 6.46 10.27 17.21
CA LEU A 372 7.18 11.37 17.83
C LEU A 372 8.62 11.41 17.30
N SER A 373 8.97 12.51 16.64
CA SER A 373 10.35 12.80 16.25
C SER A 373 10.95 13.86 17.16
N LEU A 374 12.06 13.53 17.81
CA LEU A 374 12.89 14.40 18.65
C LEU A 374 14.36 14.33 18.22
N HIS A 375 14.66 13.87 17.01
CA HIS A 375 16.03 13.74 16.53
C HIS A 375 16.79 15.07 16.54
N HIS A 376 18.12 15.02 16.61
CA HIS A 376 18.96 16.24 16.52
C HIS A 376 18.52 17.34 17.51
N ASN A 377 18.30 16.94 18.77
CA ASN A 377 18.12 17.83 19.90
C ASN A 377 19.33 17.70 20.84
N GLN A 378 19.22 18.21 22.06
CA GLN A 378 20.28 18.18 23.07
C GLN A 378 19.87 17.36 24.31
N ILE A 379 18.96 16.40 24.14
CA ILE A 379 18.39 15.62 25.25
C ILE A 379 19.47 14.76 25.88
N THR A 380 19.61 14.82 27.21
CA THR A 380 20.70 14.13 27.94
C THR A 380 20.28 12.85 28.66
N GLU A 381 19.00 12.75 29.03
CA GLU A 381 18.46 11.62 29.79
C GLU A 381 17.01 11.34 29.39
N ILE A 382 16.61 10.07 29.50
CA ILE A 382 15.22 9.62 29.34
C ILE A 382 14.79 8.95 30.65
N THR A 383 13.69 9.44 31.23
CA THR A 383 13.16 8.96 32.51
C THR A 383 11.78 8.31 32.33
N ASN A 384 11.30 7.62 33.36
CA ASN A 384 9.92 7.10 33.41
C ASN A 384 8.85 8.22 33.40
N GLU A 385 9.24 9.48 33.61
CA GLU A 385 8.36 10.64 33.53
C GLU A 385 8.36 11.32 32.14
N SER A 386 9.22 10.89 31.20
CA SER A 386 9.34 11.52 29.88
C SER A 386 8.13 11.25 28.97
N PHE A 387 7.59 10.02 28.96
CA PHE A 387 6.50 9.61 28.05
C PHE A 387 5.29 8.91 28.71
N PRO A 388 4.90 9.21 29.97
CA PRO A 388 3.92 8.40 30.70
C PRO A 388 2.56 8.29 29.99
N SER A 389 2.13 9.36 29.30
CA SER A 389 0.80 9.44 28.68
C SER A 389 0.75 8.89 27.25
N LEU A 390 1.90 8.65 26.59
CA LEU A 390 1.98 8.27 25.17
C LEU A 390 1.88 6.75 24.97
N THR A 391 0.72 6.18 25.29
CA THR A 391 0.49 4.72 25.30
C THR A 391 0.31 4.10 23.90
N LYS A 392 -0.08 4.90 22.91
CA LYS A 392 -0.30 4.49 21.51
C LYS A 392 0.89 4.74 20.58
N MET A 393 2.01 5.20 21.14
CA MET A 393 3.21 5.50 20.36
C MET A 393 3.77 4.22 19.74
N THR A 394 4.01 4.25 18.43
CA THR A 394 4.57 3.17 17.62
C THR A 394 5.98 3.50 17.14
N VAL A 395 6.26 4.77 16.90
CA VAL A 395 7.53 5.28 16.38
C VAL A 395 8.05 6.41 17.27
N LEU A 396 9.26 6.24 17.78
CA LEU A 396 10.00 7.24 18.53
C LEU A 396 11.39 7.40 17.93
N ASP A 397 11.71 8.61 17.47
CA ASP A 397 13.04 8.96 16.99
C ASP A 397 13.71 9.93 17.98
N LEU A 398 14.79 9.45 18.59
CA LEU A 398 15.66 10.18 19.52
C LEU A 398 17.11 10.21 19.00
N SER A 399 17.31 9.95 17.72
CA SER A 399 18.63 9.92 17.10
C SER A 399 19.35 11.26 17.23
N ASN A 400 20.68 11.26 17.18
CA ASN A 400 21.50 12.48 17.17
C ASN A 400 21.22 13.41 18.37
N ASN A 401 21.05 12.84 19.56
CA ASN A 401 20.92 13.58 20.82
C ASN A 401 22.19 13.41 21.67
N ARG A 402 22.13 13.79 22.96
CA ARG A 402 23.23 13.63 23.92
C ARG A 402 22.86 12.64 25.03
N ILE A 403 21.99 11.68 24.73
CA ILE A 403 21.43 10.77 25.72
C ILE A 403 22.57 9.91 26.27
N SER A 404 22.75 9.96 27.59
CA SER A 404 23.80 9.23 28.31
C SER A 404 23.24 8.18 29.27
N SER A 405 21.99 8.36 29.70
CA SER A 405 21.31 7.49 30.66
C SER A 405 19.83 7.33 30.29
N ILE A 406 19.34 6.10 30.43
CA ILE A 406 17.93 5.73 30.31
C ILE A 406 17.56 5.02 31.62
N THR A 407 16.59 5.57 32.37
CA THR A 407 16.21 5.00 33.67
C THR A 407 15.37 3.72 33.51
N PRO A 408 15.34 2.85 34.54
CA PRO A 408 14.41 1.73 34.56
C PRO A 408 12.95 2.19 34.41
N GLY A 409 12.14 1.44 33.66
CA GLY A 409 10.74 1.78 33.39
C GLY A 409 10.53 2.98 32.46
N ALA A 410 11.58 3.52 31.83
CA ALA A 410 11.47 4.66 30.89
C ALA A 410 10.41 4.44 29.78
N PHE A 411 10.25 3.20 29.33
CA PHE A 411 9.30 2.80 28.29
C PHE A 411 8.19 1.86 28.78
N GLU A 412 7.90 1.82 30.09
CA GLU A 412 6.95 0.86 30.68
C GLU A 412 5.53 1.00 30.09
N ASN A 413 5.11 2.23 29.80
CA ASN A 413 3.78 2.56 29.29
C ASN A 413 3.65 2.42 27.76
N GLN A 414 4.77 2.27 27.04
CA GLN A 414 4.84 2.25 25.57
C GLN A 414 4.64 0.84 25.00
N GLN A 415 3.44 0.28 25.18
CA GLN A 415 3.16 -1.12 24.81
C GLN A 415 3.20 -1.39 23.30
N ASN A 416 2.94 -0.37 22.48
CA ASN A 416 2.86 -0.49 21.02
C ASN A 416 4.13 -0.04 20.30
N LEU A 417 5.20 0.31 21.03
CA LEU A 417 6.42 0.84 20.45
C LEU A 417 7.10 -0.23 19.60
N PHE A 418 7.13 0.01 18.30
CA PHE A 418 7.71 -0.90 17.32
C PHE A 418 9.07 -0.40 16.83
N TRP A 419 9.23 0.92 16.76
CA TRP A 419 10.42 1.58 16.25
C TRP A 419 10.97 2.56 17.27
N LEU A 420 12.21 2.33 17.70
CA LEU A 420 12.95 3.23 18.58
C LEU A 420 14.32 3.51 17.96
N ASP A 421 14.56 4.77 17.62
CA ASP A 421 15.88 5.21 17.15
C ASP A 421 16.61 5.96 18.27
N LEU A 422 17.74 5.39 18.72
CA LEU A 422 18.64 5.96 19.71
C LEU A 422 20.06 6.13 19.11
N SER A 423 20.18 6.10 17.78
CA SER A 423 21.45 6.24 17.09
C SER A 423 22.13 7.58 17.37
N ASN A 424 23.45 7.63 17.25
CA ASN A 424 24.28 8.83 17.39
C ASN A 424 24.02 9.58 18.70
N ASN A 425 24.02 8.85 19.81
CA ASN A 425 23.90 9.38 21.17
C ASN A 425 25.18 9.11 21.98
N ASN A 426 25.17 9.46 23.27
CA ASN A 426 26.32 9.25 24.17
C ASN A 426 26.07 8.10 25.17
N ILE A 427 25.34 7.07 24.75
CA ILE A 427 24.99 5.93 25.60
C ILE A 427 26.24 5.07 25.79
N THR A 428 26.67 4.92 27.04
CA THR A 428 27.81 4.08 27.41
C THR A 428 27.36 2.78 28.08
N THR A 429 26.39 2.85 28.98
CA THR A 429 25.83 1.69 29.68
C THR A 429 24.31 1.83 29.76
N LEU A 430 23.60 0.69 29.85
CA LEU A 430 22.16 0.65 29.98
C LEU A 430 21.79 0.04 31.34
N GLN A 431 20.96 0.74 32.12
CA GLN A 431 20.51 0.26 33.43
C GLN A 431 19.50 -0.87 33.26
N ARG A 432 19.59 -1.90 34.12
CA ARG A 432 18.65 -3.03 34.11
C ARG A 432 17.22 -2.54 34.28
N GLY A 433 16.33 -2.99 33.41
CA GLY A 433 14.92 -2.59 33.40
C GLY A 433 14.65 -1.31 32.60
N ALA A 434 15.64 -0.75 31.88
CA ALA A 434 15.36 0.33 30.91
C ALA A 434 14.40 -0.13 29.81
N PHE A 435 14.45 -1.42 29.44
CA PHE A 435 13.54 -2.06 28.49
C PHE A 435 12.86 -3.28 29.12
N ASP A 436 11.55 -3.18 29.36
CA ASP A 436 10.76 -4.25 29.99
C ASP A 436 9.80 -4.95 29.02
N LYS A 437 9.42 -4.27 27.92
CA LYS A 437 8.52 -4.77 26.88
C LYS A 437 9.26 -5.04 25.58
N LYS A 438 8.70 -5.88 24.71
CA LYS A 438 9.27 -6.16 23.38
C LYS A 438 9.13 -4.91 22.50
N ILE A 439 10.26 -4.36 22.07
CA ILE A 439 10.33 -3.34 21.02
C ILE A 439 10.83 -4.05 19.75
N GLY A 440 10.19 -3.81 18.60
CA GLY A 440 10.54 -4.51 17.36
C GLY A 440 11.94 -4.19 16.86
N ASN A 441 12.27 -2.90 16.80
CA ASN A 441 13.52 -2.38 16.26
C ASN A 441 14.07 -1.31 17.21
N ILE A 442 15.33 -1.45 17.62
CA ILE A 442 16.05 -0.48 18.45
C ILE A 442 17.37 -0.15 17.75
N LEU A 443 17.46 1.02 17.12
CA LEU A 443 18.70 1.49 16.50
C LEU A 443 19.61 2.12 17.55
N LEU A 444 20.88 1.74 17.55
CA LEU A 444 21.87 2.14 18.55
C LEU A 444 23.24 2.45 17.93
N ASP A 445 23.32 2.56 16.60
CA ASP A 445 24.57 2.92 15.91
C ASP A 445 25.10 4.27 16.40
N GLY A 446 26.41 4.50 16.29
CA GLY A 446 27.03 5.76 16.72
C GLY A 446 27.11 6.00 18.24
N ASN A 447 26.80 5.01 19.08
CA ASN A 447 26.98 5.06 20.54
C ASN A 447 28.28 4.36 20.99
N HIS A 448 28.79 4.72 22.17
CA HIS A 448 30.05 4.23 22.71
C HIS A 448 29.83 3.20 23.84
N PHE A 449 29.31 2.03 23.50
CA PHE A 449 28.95 1.01 24.51
C PHE A 449 30.15 0.43 25.25
N TYR A 450 30.05 0.40 26.58
CA TYR A 450 30.90 -0.38 27.46
C TYR A 450 30.27 -1.77 27.65
N CYS A 451 30.86 -2.77 26.99
CA CYS A 451 30.40 -4.16 27.02
C CYS A 451 30.99 -4.90 28.23
N ASP A 452 30.59 -4.47 29.41
CA ASP A 452 30.90 -5.13 30.68
C ASP A 452 29.72 -6.02 31.15
N GLU A 453 29.80 -6.55 32.38
CA GLU A 453 28.72 -7.34 32.98
C GLU A 453 27.39 -6.58 33.10
N LYS A 454 27.40 -5.23 33.09
CA LYS A 454 26.19 -4.43 33.17
C LYS A 454 25.41 -4.42 31.86
N LEU A 455 26.02 -4.76 30.73
CA LEU A 455 25.33 -4.88 29.44
C LEU A 455 24.73 -6.29 29.21
N ASP A 456 25.10 -7.29 30.01
CA ASP A 456 24.70 -8.70 29.83
C ASP A 456 23.17 -8.90 29.81
N TRP A 457 22.45 -8.16 30.67
CA TRP A 457 20.99 -8.23 30.72
C TRP A 457 20.37 -7.70 29.41
N PHE A 458 20.98 -6.69 28.78
CA PHE A 458 20.49 -6.09 27.55
C PHE A 458 20.71 -7.04 26.37
N VAL A 459 21.89 -7.67 26.27
CA VAL A 459 22.14 -8.74 25.28
C VAL A 459 21.15 -9.89 25.45
N SER A 460 20.87 -10.29 26.70
CA SER A 460 19.86 -11.31 27.01
C SER A 460 18.45 -10.89 26.60
N TYR A 461 18.11 -9.61 26.81
CA TYR A 461 16.85 -9.01 26.37
C TYR A 461 16.70 -9.06 24.83
N LEU A 462 17.73 -8.65 24.08
CA LEU A 462 17.72 -8.67 22.61
C LEU A 462 17.48 -10.08 22.06
N VAL A 463 18.13 -11.09 22.62
CA VAL A 463 17.97 -12.50 22.23
C VAL A 463 16.59 -13.03 22.62
N LYS A 464 16.13 -12.78 23.85
CA LYS A 464 14.84 -13.26 24.36
C LYS A 464 13.67 -12.72 23.55
N PHE A 465 13.71 -11.45 23.18
CA PHE A 465 12.59 -10.76 22.49
C PHE A 465 12.76 -10.66 20.97
N GLN A 466 13.88 -11.15 20.42
CA GLN A 466 14.21 -11.10 18.98
C GLN A 466 14.17 -9.67 18.42
N VAL A 467 14.80 -8.75 19.13
CA VAL A 467 14.85 -7.32 18.77
C VAL A 467 15.89 -7.09 17.69
N ARG A 468 15.54 -6.32 16.65
CA ARG A 468 16.47 -5.94 15.59
C ARG A 468 17.22 -4.67 15.97
N THR A 469 18.54 -4.66 15.79
CA THR A 469 19.40 -3.54 16.20
C THR A 469 20.19 -2.86 15.08
N PHE A 470 20.03 -3.32 13.84
CA PHE A 470 20.76 -2.79 12.69
C PHE A 470 19.96 -2.98 11.40
N PHE A 471 20.22 -2.11 10.42
CA PHE A 471 19.79 -2.33 9.04
C PHE A 471 20.82 -3.13 8.25
N PRO A 472 20.43 -3.85 7.18
CA PRO A 472 21.36 -4.59 6.32
C PRO A 472 22.51 -3.75 5.74
N ASN A 473 22.32 -2.44 5.59
CA ASN A 473 23.28 -1.52 4.96
C ASN A 473 23.97 -0.57 5.97
N GLN A 474 23.83 -0.79 7.28
CA GLN A 474 24.45 0.04 8.32
C GLN A 474 25.64 -0.65 8.99
N PRO A 475 26.64 0.12 9.47
CA PRO A 475 27.75 -0.44 10.24
C PRO A 475 27.23 -1.09 11.52
N GLU A 476 27.71 -2.31 11.80
CA GLU A 476 27.31 -3.04 13.00
C GLU A 476 27.76 -2.32 14.28
N ILE A 477 26.96 -2.42 15.35
CA ILE A 477 27.28 -1.81 16.64
C ILE A 477 28.44 -2.56 17.29
N ALA A 478 29.54 -1.85 17.52
CA ALA A 478 30.74 -2.37 18.17
C ALA A 478 30.91 -1.80 19.59
N CYS A 479 31.50 -2.61 20.46
CA CYS A 479 31.87 -2.21 21.81
C CYS A 479 33.04 -1.23 21.77
N ALA A 480 32.92 -0.11 22.50
CA ALA A 480 33.97 0.90 22.65
C ALA A 480 34.93 0.58 23.82
N GLY A 481 34.50 -0.23 24.78
CA GLY A 481 35.32 -0.69 25.90
C GLY A 481 34.62 -1.81 26.68
N PRO A 482 35.23 -2.35 27.75
CA PRO A 482 36.62 -2.17 28.19
C PRO A 482 37.64 -2.79 27.21
N ASP A 483 38.94 -2.49 27.35
CA ASP A 483 40.04 -2.83 26.39
C ASP A 483 40.00 -4.25 25.80
N LYS A 484 39.48 -5.24 26.55
CA LYS A 484 39.34 -6.65 26.12
C LYS A 484 38.26 -6.89 25.05
N PHE A 485 37.26 -6.02 24.95
CA PHE A 485 36.09 -6.19 24.09
C PHE A 485 35.98 -5.12 23.02
N VAL A 486 36.93 -4.19 22.92
CA VAL A 486 36.95 -3.12 21.92
C VAL A 486 36.84 -3.73 20.51
N GLY A 487 35.90 -3.22 19.70
CA GLY A 487 35.66 -3.72 18.34
C GLY A 487 34.84 -5.01 18.25
N THR A 488 34.49 -5.64 19.38
CA THR A 488 33.57 -6.79 19.39
C THR A 488 32.17 -6.30 19.03
N ARG A 489 31.50 -6.97 18.11
CA ARG A 489 30.15 -6.58 17.68
C ARG A 489 29.11 -7.13 18.64
N ILE A 490 28.06 -6.36 18.93
CA ILE A 490 26.97 -6.81 19.82
C ILE A 490 26.32 -8.10 19.29
N LYS A 491 26.25 -8.26 17.97
CA LYS A 491 25.78 -9.51 17.32
C LYS A 491 26.57 -10.74 17.77
N ASP A 492 27.89 -10.63 17.86
CA ASP A 492 28.76 -11.73 18.28
C ASP A 492 28.50 -12.08 19.76
N LEU A 493 28.23 -11.07 20.61
CA LEU A 493 27.81 -11.26 22.00
C LEU A 493 26.42 -11.92 22.10
N MET A 494 25.47 -11.56 21.25
CA MET A 494 24.14 -12.19 21.18
C MET A 494 24.24 -13.67 20.81
N ILE A 495 25.08 -14.01 19.82
CA ILE A 495 25.33 -15.40 19.41
C ILE A 495 25.97 -16.19 20.55
N LYS A 496 26.99 -15.61 21.20
CA LYS A 496 27.65 -16.24 22.36
C LYS A 496 26.66 -16.49 23.50
N LYS A 497 25.82 -15.50 23.82
CA LYS A 497 24.81 -15.62 24.89
C LYS A 497 23.71 -16.62 24.55
N ALA A 498 23.30 -16.70 23.29
CA ALA A 498 22.36 -17.72 22.83
C ALA A 498 22.95 -19.13 23.05
N ASN A 499 24.21 -19.34 22.69
CA ASN A 499 24.92 -20.60 22.93
C ASN A 499 25.10 -20.90 24.43
N GLU A 500 25.44 -19.90 25.25
CA GLU A 500 25.52 -20.03 26.71
C GLU A 500 24.17 -20.36 27.34
N THR A 501 23.08 -19.75 26.87
CA THR A 501 21.71 -20.02 27.37
C THR A 501 21.33 -21.47 27.05
N ILE A 502 21.68 -21.94 25.84
CA ILE A 502 21.50 -23.34 25.45
C ILE A 502 22.33 -24.26 26.36
N ASN A 503 23.61 -23.94 26.60
CA ASN A 503 24.53 -24.73 27.43
C ASN A 503 24.19 -24.70 28.93
N GLN A 504 23.73 -23.57 29.48
CA GLN A 504 23.30 -23.41 30.86
C GLN A 504 21.98 -24.11 31.12
N GLY A 505 21.07 -24.07 30.15
CA GLY A 505 19.90 -24.95 30.13
C GLY A 505 20.34 -26.39 30.31
N LEU A 506 21.28 -26.86 29.47
CA LEU A 506 21.82 -28.22 29.53
C LEU A 506 22.55 -28.54 30.86
N SER A 507 23.29 -27.60 31.46
CA SER A 507 24.01 -27.83 32.72
C SER A 507 23.12 -27.80 33.98
N THR A 508 22.05 -27.01 33.98
CA THR A 508 21.06 -26.94 35.08
C THR A 508 20.30 -28.26 35.22
N PHE A 509 20.26 -29.07 34.16
CA PHE A 509 19.78 -30.46 34.18
C PHE A 509 20.84 -31.48 34.64
N GLY A 510 21.97 -31.05 35.22
CA GLY A 510 22.95 -31.91 35.89
C GLY A 510 24.14 -32.38 35.05
N MET A 511 24.42 -31.75 33.91
CA MET A 511 25.45 -32.20 32.95
C MET A 511 26.83 -31.52 33.11
N GLY A 512 27.18 -31.04 34.32
CA GLY A 512 28.41 -30.29 34.55
C GLY A 512 29.18 -30.66 35.83
N SER A 513 29.99 -31.72 35.78
CA SER A 513 31.36 -31.81 36.35
C SER A 513 31.80 -33.26 36.62
N ARG A 514 32.92 -33.67 36.01
CA ARG A 514 34.04 -34.33 36.69
C ARG A 514 35.30 -34.30 35.82
N SER A 515 36.36 -33.84 36.45
CA SER A 515 37.73 -33.61 35.99
C SER A 515 38.51 -34.91 35.83
N GLY A 516 39.35 -35.00 34.79
CA GLY A 516 40.42 -36.00 34.76
C GLY A 516 40.87 -36.56 33.42
N VAL A 517 40.55 -35.97 32.26
CA VAL A 517 41.23 -36.31 30.99
C VAL A 517 41.26 -35.06 30.12
N GLN A 518 42.42 -34.71 29.57
CA GLN A 518 42.54 -33.70 28.52
C GLN A 518 41.82 -34.20 27.25
N GLN A 519 40.52 -33.97 27.17
CA GLN A 519 39.72 -33.96 25.93
C GLN A 519 38.41 -33.21 26.23
N GLN A 520 38.03 -32.31 25.31
CA GLN A 520 36.88 -31.39 25.43
C GLN A 520 35.60 -32.11 25.91
N PRO A 521 34.88 -31.63 26.96
CA PRO A 521 33.78 -32.39 27.52
C PRO A 521 32.45 -32.08 26.83
N THR A 522 31.89 -33.08 26.15
CA THR A 522 30.47 -33.15 25.76
C THR A 522 29.62 -33.65 26.93
N ILE A 523 28.48 -32.97 27.09
CA ILE A 523 27.43 -33.04 28.10
C ILE A 523 26.91 -34.47 28.44
N LEU A 524 27.07 -35.46 27.56
CA LEU A 524 26.56 -36.84 27.77
C LEU A 524 27.34 -37.69 28.81
N GLY A 525 28.54 -37.27 29.24
CA GLY A 525 29.45 -38.16 29.99
C GLY A 525 29.20 -38.31 31.51
N ASN A 526 28.54 -37.35 32.18
CA ASN A 526 28.58 -37.25 33.65
C ASN A 526 27.29 -37.66 34.40
N LEU A 527 26.21 -38.05 33.71
CA LEU A 527 24.91 -38.34 34.33
C LEU A 527 24.55 -39.83 34.46
N LEU A 528 25.39 -40.73 33.95
CA LEU A 528 25.16 -42.17 34.01
C LEU A 528 25.23 -42.83 35.41
N PRO A 529 25.89 -42.30 36.47
CA PRO A 529 26.01 -43.07 37.72
C PRO A 529 24.86 -42.97 38.73
N PHE A 530 23.95 -42.00 38.67
CA PHE A 530 22.95 -41.77 39.74
C PHE A 530 21.54 -42.31 39.45
N LEU A 531 21.26 -42.80 38.24
CA LEU A 531 19.94 -43.35 37.86
C LEU A 531 19.90 -44.88 37.78
N ALA A 532 20.99 -45.57 38.14
CA ALA A 532 21.06 -47.04 38.11
C ALA A 532 20.50 -47.72 39.37
N GLN A 533 19.89 -47.00 40.32
CA GLN A 533 19.16 -47.62 41.44
C GLN A 533 17.74 -47.05 41.51
N GLY A 534 16.80 -47.83 40.96
CA GLY A 534 15.39 -47.55 41.04
C GLY A 534 14.86 -47.77 42.45
N ALA A 535 13.99 -46.85 42.90
CA ALA A 535 12.96 -47.14 43.87
C ALA A 535 11.79 -46.17 43.66
N ILE A 536 10.68 -46.73 43.19
CA ILE A 536 9.34 -46.15 43.25
C ILE A 536 8.99 -45.95 44.72
N THR A 537 8.36 -44.82 45.08
CA THR A 537 7.12 -44.71 45.88
C THR A 537 7.01 -43.37 46.60
N ASN A 538 5.78 -42.85 46.57
CA ASN A 538 5.18 -41.92 47.53
C ASN A 538 5.60 -40.43 47.53
N GLY A 539 4.65 -39.60 47.09
CA GLY A 539 4.14 -38.50 47.91
C GLY A 539 4.90 -37.16 47.94
N ALA A 540 6.04 -37.03 47.26
CA ALA A 540 6.86 -35.81 47.36
C ALA A 540 6.91 -34.92 46.10
N SER A 541 6.11 -35.18 45.07
CA SER A 541 6.17 -34.41 43.80
C SER A 541 5.15 -33.26 43.68
N THR A 542 4.25 -33.09 44.65
CA THR A 542 3.30 -31.95 44.66
C THR A 542 3.99 -30.62 44.98
N GLY A 543 5.14 -30.63 45.64
CA GLY A 543 5.95 -29.42 45.89
C GLY A 543 6.71 -28.89 44.66
N PHE A 544 7.08 -29.79 43.73
CA PHE A 544 7.91 -29.47 42.56
C PHE A 544 7.11 -28.82 41.42
N LEU A 545 5.89 -29.29 41.18
CA LEU A 545 4.99 -28.69 40.17
C LEU A 545 4.45 -27.32 40.61
N HIS A 546 4.32 -27.09 41.91
CA HIS A 546 3.92 -25.78 42.45
C HIS A 546 5.05 -24.73 42.32
N SER A 547 6.31 -25.15 42.33
CA SER A 547 7.47 -24.26 42.12
C SER A 547 7.76 -24.00 40.64
N ILE A 548 7.51 -24.96 39.74
CA ILE A 548 7.61 -24.75 38.28
C ILE A 548 6.56 -23.77 37.75
N THR A 549 5.34 -23.83 38.27
CA THR A 549 4.26 -22.88 37.89
C THR A 549 4.48 -21.47 38.44
N GLN A 550 5.30 -21.31 39.47
CA GLN A 550 5.78 -20.01 39.98
C GLN A 550 6.96 -19.46 39.13
N ALA A 551 7.79 -20.34 38.55
CA ALA A 551 8.97 -19.95 37.77
C ALA A 551 8.66 -19.62 36.29
N ILE A 552 7.54 -20.10 35.74
CA ILE A 552 7.22 -19.98 34.31
C ILE A 552 5.78 -19.44 34.14
N PRO A 553 5.59 -18.11 34.07
CA PRO A 553 4.26 -17.48 33.90
C PRO A 553 3.55 -17.84 32.58
N SER A 554 4.29 -18.31 31.57
CA SER A 554 3.78 -18.68 30.25
C SER A 554 2.92 -19.95 30.23
N LEU A 555 2.82 -20.70 31.34
CA LEU A 555 1.98 -21.89 31.43
C LEU A 555 0.54 -21.64 31.93
N ARG A 556 0.17 -20.39 32.27
CA ARG A 556 -1.21 -20.03 32.68
C ARG A 556 -2.20 -19.87 31.52
N ALA A 557 -1.76 -19.89 30.27
CA ALA A 557 -2.57 -19.55 29.10
C ALA A 557 -3.02 -20.75 28.26
N ILE A 558 -2.99 -21.98 28.80
CA ILE A 558 -3.50 -23.17 28.11
C ILE A 558 -4.95 -23.43 28.57
N PRO A 559 -5.97 -23.30 27.70
CA PRO A 559 -7.33 -23.73 28.02
C PRO A 559 -7.40 -25.26 28.06
N GLY A 560 -7.88 -25.86 29.16
CA GLY A 560 -8.13 -27.32 29.22
C GLY A 560 -7.92 -28.03 30.57
N LEU A 561 -7.40 -27.36 31.60
CA LEU A 561 -7.25 -27.95 32.94
C LEU A 561 -8.54 -27.81 33.79
N GLY A 562 -9.65 -28.36 33.30
CA GLY A 562 -10.92 -28.40 34.03
C GLY A 562 -11.89 -29.46 33.53
N ASN A 563 -11.96 -30.58 34.28
CA ASN A 563 -13.07 -31.53 34.48
C ASN A 563 -13.90 -32.07 33.28
N GLY A 564 -13.90 -33.40 33.11
CA GLY A 564 -15.06 -34.15 32.59
C GLY A 564 -14.75 -35.41 31.77
N PRO A 565 -15.42 -36.57 31.97
CA PRO A 565 -14.97 -37.88 31.51
C PRO A 565 -15.49 -38.33 30.12
N VAL A 566 -14.69 -39.24 29.56
CA VAL A 566 -14.77 -40.05 28.33
C VAL A 566 -15.99 -40.99 28.26
N ARG A 567 -16.45 -41.38 27.05
CA ARG A 567 -16.95 -42.75 26.65
C ARG A 567 -17.43 -42.80 25.18
N THR A 568 -17.33 -43.85 24.34
CA THR A 568 -16.53 -45.11 24.18
C THR A 568 -17.06 -45.88 22.94
N GLY A 569 -16.18 -46.61 22.22
CA GLY A 569 -16.45 -47.84 21.41
C GLY A 569 -16.46 -47.66 19.88
N MET A 570 -15.61 -48.28 19.03
CA MET A 570 -14.79 -49.50 19.15
C MET A 570 -13.67 -49.55 18.08
N SER A 571 -12.41 -49.78 18.48
CA SER A 571 -11.38 -50.65 17.84
C SER A 571 -10.14 -50.80 18.74
N ALA A 572 -10.28 -51.48 19.88
CA ALA A 572 -9.27 -51.48 20.95
C ALA A 572 -7.89 -52.08 20.61
N ASP A 573 -7.77 -52.93 19.58
CA ASP A 573 -6.49 -53.56 19.21
C ASP A 573 -5.69 -52.75 18.18
N PHE A 574 -6.38 -52.01 17.29
CA PHE A 574 -5.73 -51.01 16.45
C PHE A 574 -5.34 -49.79 17.28
N ASP A 575 -6.21 -49.37 18.21
CA ASP A 575 -5.94 -48.24 19.10
C ASP A 575 -4.73 -48.53 20.01
N ARG A 576 -4.55 -49.77 20.50
CA ARG A 576 -3.34 -50.17 21.26
C ARG A 576 -2.07 -50.22 20.42
N ALA A 577 -2.14 -50.61 19.14
CA ALA A 577 -1.00 -50.62 18.23
C ALA A 577 -0.60 -49.19 17.80
N VAL A 578 -1.59 -48.32 17.61
CA VAL A 578 -1.39 -46.90 17.37
C VAL A 578 -0.82 -46.22 18.61
N GLU A 579 -1.31 -46.52 19.82
CA GLU A 579 -0.76 -46.01 21.09
C GLU A 579 0.70 -46.43 21.30
N GLN A 580 1.05 -47.70 21.07
CA GLN A 580 2.42 -48.20 21.18
C GLN A 580 3.39 -47.59 20.14
N PHE A 581 2.88 -47.08 19.02
CA PHE A 581 3.64 -46.40 17.98
C PHE A 581 3.73 -44.88 18.21
N THR A 582 2.68 -44.26 18.78
CA THR A 582 2.64 -42.83 19.05
C THR A 582 3.37 -42.45 20.33
N GLU A 583 3.42 -43.32 21.35
CA GLU A 583 4.08 -43.00 22.62
C GLU A 583 5.58 -42.68 22.50
N PRO A 584 6.39 -43.40 21.70
CA PRO A 584 7.80 -43.05 21.45
C PRO A 584 7.96 -41.82 20.54
N LEU A 585 7.03 -41.60 19.61
CA LEU A 585 7.00 -40.47 18.67
C LEU A 585 6.71 -39.13 19.38
N VAL A 586 5.82 -39.16 20.36
CA VAL A 586 5.51 -38.02 21.24
C VAL A 586 6.67 -37.73 22.19
N ARG A 587 7.40 -38.76 22.66
CA ARG A 587 8.63 -38.58 23.45
C ARG A 587 9.84 -38.10 22.61
N TYR A 588 9.86 -38.41 21.32
CA TYR A 588 10.89 -37.93 20.36
C TYR A 588 10.64 -36.48 19.92
N SER A 589 9.38 -36.06 19.73
CA SER A 589 9.03 -34.69 19.32
C SER A 589 9.13 -33.66 20.47
N VAL A 590 9.07 -34.11 21.72
CA VAL A 590 9.26 -33.28 22.93
C VAL A 590 10.72 -33.25 23.40
N GLY A 591 11.65 -33.90 22.66
CA GLY A 591 13.08 -33.67 22.81
C GLY A 591 13.78 -34.42 23.96
N SER A 592 13.33 -35.62 24.31
CA SER A 592 14.19 -36.58 25.03
C SER A 592 15.01 -37.41 24.04
N GLN A 593 16.34 -37.30 24.06
CA GLN A 593 17.22 -38.33 23.47
C GLN A 593 17.53 -39.42 24.52
N ALA A 594 17.13 -40.66 24.24
CA ALA A 594 17.96 -41.84 24.53
C ALA A 594 17.80 -42.92 23.44
N PRO A 595 18.88 -43.61 23.03
CA PRO A 595 18.88 -44.60 21.94
C PRO A 595 18.05 -45.88 22.19
N SER A 596 17.56 -46.10 23.42
CA SER A 596 16.71 -47.26 23.76
C SER A 596 15.27 -47.12 23.27
N ASP A 597 14.76 -45.89 23.12
CA ASP A 597 13.41 -45.66 22.59
C ASP A 597 13.35 -45.84 21.07
N LEU A 598 14.46 -45.53 20.38
CA LEU A 598 14.64 -45.89 18.97
C LEU A 598 14.79 -47.41 18.81
N ASN A 599 15.49 -48.11 19.71
CA ASN A 599 15.58 -49.58 19.68
C ASN A 599 14.26 -50.28 20.06
N ARG A 600 13.42 -49.68 20.93
CA ARG A 600 12.06 -50.17 21.22
C ARG A 600 11.08 -49.92 20.07
N LEU A 601 11.21 -48.77 19.39
CA LEU A 601 10.52 -48.49 18.14
C LEU A 601 10.94 -49.48 17.04
N LEU A 602 12.23 -49.82 16.97
CA LEU A 602 12.76 -50.81 16.01
C LEU A 602 12.37 -52.26 16.36
N GLN A 603 12.20 -52.59 17.65
CA GLN A 603 11.73 -53.91 18.11
C GLN A 603 10.21 -54.12 18.07
N SER A 604 9.41 -53.05 17.97
CA SER A 604 7.95 -53.15 17.82
C SER A 604 7.50 -53.26 16.36
N ILE A 605 8.35 -52.86 15.40
CA ILE A 605 8.11 -52.98 13.96
C ILE A 605 7.81 -54.44 13.51
N PRO A 606 8.53 -55.49 13.98
CA PRO A 606 8.22 -56.86 13.60
C PRO A 606 6.86 -57.37 14.09
N ASN A 607 6.34 -56.89 15.22
CA ASN A 607 5.02 -57.32 15.73
C ASN A 607 3.84 -56.72 14.94
N LEU A 608 4.05 -55.61 14.23
CA LEU A 608 3.11 -55.09 13.23
C LEU A 608 3.13 -55.92 11.94
N VAL A 609 4.28 -56.52 11.63
CA VAL A 609 4.53 -57.32 10.43
C VAL A 609 4.10 -58.79 10.61
N VAL A 610 4.21 -59.36 11.81
CA VAL A 610 3.94 -60.78 12.09
C VAL A 610 2.44 -61.10 12.23
N ASN A 611 1.58 -60.11 12.50
CA ASN A 611 0.11 -60.29 12.56
C ASN A 611 -0.63 -59.89 11.28
N ILE A 612 0.08 -59.82 10.15
CA ILE A 612 -0.55 -59.75 8.82
C ILE A 612 -0.29 -61.06 8.06
N PRO A 613 -1.00 -62.17 8.36
CA PRO A 613 -0.98 -63.34 7.50
C PRO A 613 -2.01 -63.17 6.38
N GLY A 614 -1.54 -63.11 5.13
CA GLY A 614 -2.36 -63.30 3.93
C GLY A 614 -2.42 -62.09 3.01
N PHE A 615 -1.68 -62.18 1.90
CA PHE A 615 -1.75 -61.29 0.73
C PHE A 615 -3.22 -60.99 0.34
N GLY A 616 -3.65 -59.74 0.52
CA GLY A 616 -4.96 -59.26 0.07
C GLY A 616 -5.08 -57.75 0.23
N ASP A 617 -5.47 -57.08 -0.86
CA ASP A 617 -5.79 -55.64 -1.03
C ASP A 617 -5.72 -54.77 0.24
N VAL A 618 -4.57 -54.09 0.45
CA VAL A 618 -4.47 -52.99 1.40
C VAL A 618 -5.22 -51.79 0.81
N ASP A 619 -6.39 -51.49 1.38
CA ASP A 619 -7.24 -50.38 0.94
C ASP A 619 -6.66 -49.03 1.38
N LEU A 620 -5.86 -48.42 0.51
CA LEU A 620 -5.23 -47.11 0.71
C LEU A 620 -6.23 -45.97 0.95
N SER A 621 -7.51 -46.14 0.59
CA SER A 621 -8.55 -45.13 0.84
C SER A 621 -8.84 -44.88 2.33
N LYS A 622 -8.41 -45.80 3.21
CA LYS A 622 -8.54 -45.69 4.67
C LYS A 622 -7.32 -45.07 5.35
N VAL A 623 -6.27 -44.77 4.59
CA VAL A 623 -5.06 -44.14 5.12
C VAL A 623 -5.27 -42.62 5.22
N PRO A 624 -4.95 -41.98 6.37
CA PRO A 624 -5.11 -40.54 6.53
C PRO A 624 -4.40 -39.74 5.42
N PRO A 625 -5.01 -38.66 4.89
CA PRO A 625 -4.48 -37.90 3.75
C PRO A 625 -2.99 -37.46 3.85
N PRO A 626 -2.45 -37.07 5.03
CA PRO A 626 -1.04 -36.69 5.14
C PRO A 626 -0.06 -37.86 4.94
N ILE A 627 -0.46 -39.07 5.36
CA ILE A 627 0.36 -40.28 5.19
C ILE A 627 0.31 -40.75 3.74
N LEU A 628 -0.87 -40.68 3.12
CA LEU A 628 -1.04 -40.95 1.69
C LEU A 628 -0.20 -39.99 0.83
N GLN A 629 -0.19 -38.70 1.19
CA GLN A 629 0.63 -37.68 0.54
C GLN A 629 2.14 -37.97 0.64
N HIS A 630 2.60 -38.40 1.82
CA HIS A 630 4.00 -38.76 2.01
C HIS A 630 4.40 -39.97 1.13
N VAL A 631 3.54 -40.99 1.04
CA VAL A 631 3.78 -42.19 0.24
C VAL A 631 3.75 -41.92 -1.27
N LEU A 632 2.78 -41.14 -1.76
CA LEU A 632 2.67 -40.79 -3.20
C LEU A 632 3.86 -39.96 -3.69
N ASN A 633 4.49 -39.19 -2.79
CA ASN A 633 5.72 -38.45 -3.06
C ASN A 633 6.99 -39.32 -3.01
N GLY A 634 6.86 -40.64 -2.93
CA GLY A 634 7.98 -41.58 -2.86
C GLY A 634 8.59 -41.71 -1.45
N GLY A 635 7.92 -41.19 -0.42
CA GLY A 635 8.33 -41.34 0.97
C GLY A 635 8.15 -42.77 1.45
N GLN A 636 9.17 -43.33 2.12
CA GLN A 636 9.09 -44.67 2.70
C GLN A 636 8.41 -44.63 4.05
N ILE A 637 7.51 -45.59 4.31
CA ILE A 637 7.04 -45.87 5.66
C ILE A 637 8.05 -46.80 6.34
N PRO A 638 8.65 -46.38 7.47
CA PRO A 638 9.60 -47.22 8.20
C PRO A 638 8.97 -48.58 8.56
N GLY A 639 9.63 -49.68 8.17
CA GLY A 639 9.16 -51.05 8.42
C GLY A 639 8.46 -51.75 7.24
N ILE A 640 8.17 -51.05 6.15
CA ILE A 640 7.65 -51.64 4.91
C ILE A 640 8.75 -51.57 3.83
N PRO A 641 9.14 -52.68 3.18
CA PRO A 641 10.13 -52.65 2.11
C PRO A 641 9.71 -51.71 0.98
N LYS A 642 10.68 -50.98 0.42
CA LYS A 642 10.45 -50.00 -0.66
C LYS A 642 9.68 -50.61 -1.83
N GLU A 643 10.08 -51.81 -2.25
CA GLU A 643 9.46 -52.53 -3.36
C GLU A 643 7.99 -52.87 -3.08
N THR A 644 7.65 -53.18 -1.84
CA THR A 644 6.27 -53.46 -1.44
C THR A 644 5.42 -52.19 -1.52
N LEU A 645 5.95 -51.06 -1.06
CA LEU A 645 5.26 -49.78 -1.10
C LEU A 645 5.08 -49.27 -2.55
N ASP A 646 6.12 -49.38 -3.37
CA ASP A 646 6.09 -49.00 -4.78
C ASP A 646 5.08 -49.85 -5.57
N ASN A 647 5.01 -51.16 -5.32
CA ASN A 647 4.02 -52.05 -5.93
C ASN A 647 2.59 -51.72 -5.51
N VAL A 648 2.37 -51.31 -4.25
CA VAL A 648 1.05 -50.89 -3.74
C VAL A 648 0.61 -49.58 -4.39
N VAL A 649 1.49 -48.57 -4.48
CA VAL A 649 1.22 -47.29 -5.16
C VAL A 649 0.97 -47.48 -6.65
N LYS A 650 1.77 -48.33 -7.32
CA LYS A 650 1.59 -48.68 -8.73
C LYS A 650 0.26 -49.39 -8.99
N THR A 651 -0.18 -50.27 -8.09
CA THR A 651 -1.46 -50.97 -8.23
C THR A 651 -2.64 -50.01 -8.05
N TYR A 652 -2.56 -49.10 -7.06
CA TYR A 652 -3.61 -48.11 -6.79
C TYR A 652 -3.77 -47.10 -7.94
N THR A 653 -2.67 -46.51 -8.42
CA THR A 653 -2.69 -45.55 -9.53
C THR A 653 -3.20 -46.17 -10.84
N ASN A 654 -2.85 -47.43 -11.13
CA ASN A 654 -3.43 -48.15 -12.28
C ASN A 654 -4.93 -48.43 -12.13
N ARG A 655 -5.42 -48.80 -10.93
CA ARG A 655 -6.87 -48.96 -10.69
C ARG A 655 -7.61 -47.62 -10.80
N MET A 656 -7.01 -46.52 -10.33
CA MET A 656 -7.55 -45.17 -10.48
C MET A 656 -7.69 -44.76 -11.96
N TYR A 657 -6.68 -45.06 -12.80
CA TYR A 657 -6.79 -44.84 -14.24
C TYR A 657 -7.92 -45.67 -14.87
N GLN A 658 -7.99 -46.98 -14.58
CA GLN A 658 -9.04 -47.84 -15.15
C GLN A 658 -10.45 -47.40 -14.71
N ALA A 659 -10.61 -46.97 -13.46
CA ALA A 659 -11.86 -46.40 -12.96
C ALA A 659 -12.20 -45.08 -13.67
N ALA A 660 -11.24 -44.17 -13.83
CA ALA A 660 -11.43 -42.89 -14.53
C ALA A 660 -11.80 -43.09 -16.01
N GLU A 661 -11.19 -44.07 -16.67
CA GLU A 661 -11.47 -44.40 -18.07
C GLU A 661 -12.91 -44.92 -18.24
N ARG A 662 -13.33 -45.87 -17.40
CA ARG A 662 -14.71 -46.40 -17.40
C ARG A 662 -15.74 -45.34 -17.04
N ALA A 663 -15.41 -44.46 -16.08
CA ALA A 663 -16.25 -43.35 -15.67
C ALA A 663 -16.43 -42.31 -16.79
N ASN A 664 -15.36 -41.97 -17.50
CA ASN A 664 -15.41 -41.09 -18.67
C ASN A 664 -16.25 -41.66 -19.82
N GLN A 665 -16.34 -42.99 -19.93
CA GLN A 665 -17.20 -43.71 -20.89
C GLN A 665 -18.64 -43.96 -20.37
N GLY A 666 -18.97 -43.51 -19.15
CA GLY A 666 -20.30 -43.65 -18.55
C GLY A 666 -20.68 -45.06 -18.10
N LYS A 667 -19.71 -45.97 -17.92
CA LYS A 667 -19.91 -47.38 -17.52
C LYS A 667 -19.21 -47.70 -16.20
N MET A 668 -19.48 -46.94 -15.14
CA MET A 668 -18.93 -47.22 -13.80
C MET A 668 -19.42 -48.58 -13.26
N GLN A 669 -18.52 -49.35 -12.64
CA GLN A 669 -18.84 -50.60 -11.95
C GLN A 669 -18.86 -50.40 -10.43
N GLU A 670 -19.55 -51.30 -9.73
CA GLU A 670 -19.71 -51.25 -8.26
C GLU A 670 -18.35 -51.39 -7.55
N GLY A 671 -17.90 -50.31 -6.90
CA GLY A 671 -16.62 -50.24 -6.20
C GLY A 671 -15.56 -49.34 -6.84
N ASP A 672 -15.78 -48.83 -8.06
CA ASP A 672 -14.86 -47.91 -8.75
C ASP A 672 -14.74 -46.54 -8.01
N ASP A 673 -15.79 -46.11 -7.29
CA ASP A 673 -15.81 -44.86 -6.51
C ASP A 673 -14.72 -44.80 -5.42
N ARG A 674 -14.28 -45.95 -4.92
CA ARG A 674 -13.21 -46.05 -3.91
C ARG A 674 -11.85 -45.58 -4.41
N TYR A 675 -11.64 -45.61 -5.73
CA TYR A 675 -10.41 -45.21 -6.38
C TYR A 675 -10.50 -43.81 -7.02
N LEU A 676 -11.68 -43.16 -6.97
CA LEU A 676 -11.92 -41.82 -7.51
C LEU A 676 -12.52 -40.87 -6.44
N PRO A 677 -11.76 -40.52 -5.37
CA PRO A 677 -12.22 -39.62 -4.32
C PRO A 677 -12.46 -38.18 -4.83
N SER A 678 -13.22 -37.36 -4.09
CA SER A 678 -13.54 -35.98 -4.49
C SER A 678 -12.31 -35.05 -4.45
N LEU A 679 -12.33 -33.95 -5.23
CA LEU A 679 -11.24 -32.95 -5.24
C LEU A 679 -10.95 -32.32 -3.87
N THR A 680 -11.94 -32.32 -2.97
CA THR A 680 -11.80 -31.78 -1.60
C THR A 680 -11.13 -32.76 -0.63
N THR A 681 -11.11 -34.05 -0.97
CA THR A 681 -10.53 -35.11 -0.13
C THR A 681 -9.20 -35.63 -0.66
N LEU A 682 -8.90 -35.35 -1.94
CA LEU A 682 -7.60 -35.62 -2.52
C LEU A 682 -6.51 -34.74 -1.88
N PRO A 683 -5.30 -35.30 -1.62
CA PRO A 683 -4.17 -34.50 -1.20
C PRO A 683 -3.87 -33.37 -2.20
N GLN A 684 -3.61 -32.18 -1.69
CA GLN A 684 -3.50 -30.95 -2.49
C GLN A 684 -2.45 -31.05 -3.62
N GLN A 685 -1.36 -31.78 -3.40
CA GLN A 685 -0.36 -32.05 -4.46
C GLN A 685 -0.86 -32.96 -5.58
N VAL A 686 -1.73 -33.94 -5.30
CA VAL A 686 -2.33 -34.79 -6.35
C VAL A 686 -3.32 -33.98 -7.17
N VAL A 687 -4.08 -33.09 -6.50
CA VAL A 687 -4.94 -32.11 -7.15
C VAL A 687 -4.11 -31.18 -8.04
N ASP A 688 -3.02 -30.63 -7.51
CA ASP A 688 -2.12 -29.77 -8.27
C ASP A 688 -1.53 -30.51 -9.47
N THR A 689 -1.04 -31.74 -9.30
CA THR A 689 -0.47 -32.57 -10.39
C THR A 689 -1.50 -32.81 -11.49
N VAL A 690 -2.73 -33.19 -11.12
CA VAL A 690 -3.83 -33.44 -12.07
C VAL A 690 -4.28 -32.14 -12.76
N MET A 691 -4.31 -31.00 -12.06
CA MET A 691 -4.75 -29.71 -12.60
C MET A 691 -3.69 -29.05 -13.51
N HIS A 692 -2.42 -29.13 -13.13
CA HIS A 692 -1.29 -28.61 -13.90
C HIS A 692 -0.95 -29.50 -15.11
N GLY A 693 -1.40 -30.76 -15.14
CA GLY A 693 -1.23 -31.67 -16.29
C GLY A 693 0.03 -32.54 -16.24
N ASP A 694 0.55 -32.75 -15.03
CA ASP A 694 1.70 -33.59 -14.80
C ASP A 694 1.30 -35.08 -14.74
N THR A 695 2.25 -35.96 -15.04
CA THR A 695 2.05 -37.42 -14.97
C THR A 695 1.95 -37.90 -13.53
N LEU A 696 0.90 -38.66 -13.24
CA LEU A 696 0.77 -39.34 -11.95
C LEU A 696 1.83 -40.46 -11.82
N PRO A 697 2.35 -40.74 -10.61
CA PRO A 697 3.36 -41.77 -10.41
C PRO A 697 2.94 -43.12 -11.00
N TYR A 698 3.85 -43.76 -11.73
CA TYR A 698 3.66 -45.08 -12.37
C TYR A 698 2.60 -45.17 -13.48
N LEU A 699 2.00 -44.05 -13.92
CA LEU A 699 1.14 -43.96 -15.09
C LEU A 699 1.86 -43.28 -16.26
N THR A 700 1.48 -43.62 -17.49
CA THR A 700 1.94 -42.89 -18.68
C THR A 700 1.24 -41.54 -18.81
N VAL A 701 1.78 -40.66 -19.66
CA VAL A 701 1.21 -39.32 -19.98
C VAL A 701 -0.24 -39.44 -20.44
N ASP A 702 -0.52 -40.39 -21.34
CA ASP A 702 -1.88 -40.58 -21.87
C ASP A 702 -2.85 -41.09 -20.80
N GLN A 703 -2.41 -42.02 -19.95
CA GLN A 703 -3.22 -42.54 -18.85
C GLN A 703 -3.51 -41.48 -17.78
N SER A 704 -2.53 -40.63 -17.47
CA SER A 704 -2.69 -39.50 -16.54
C SER A 704 -3.66 -38.45 -17.07
N ASN A 705 -3.65 -38.21 -18.39
CA ASN A 705 -4.59 -37.29 -19.06
C ASN A 705 -6.05 -37.79 -18.98
N VAL A 706 -6.28 -39.10 -18.99
CA VAL A 706 -7.63 -39.66 -18.81
C VAL A 706 -8.16 -39.41 -17.39
N VAL A 707 -7.32 -39.53 -16.37
CA VAL A 707 -7.67 -39.19 -14.99
C VAL A 707 -7.94 -37.68 -14.85
N LYS A 708 -7.11 -36.84 -15.48
CA LYS A 708 -7.31 -35.38 -15.54
C LYS A 708 -8.65 -35.00 -16.16
N ALA A 709 -8.97 -35.58 -17.32
CA ALA A 709 -10.23 -35.31 -18.02
C ALA A 709 -11.46 -35.63 -17.17
N TYR A 710 -11.38 -36.66 -16.30
CA TYR A 710 -12.45 -36.99 -15.37
C TYR A 710 -12.65 -35.88 -14.32
N TYR A 711 -11.57 -35.44 -13.64
CA TYR A 711 -11.66 -34.43 -12.59
C TYR A 711 -11.93 -33.01 -13.10
N THR A 712 -11.38 -32.63 -14.25
CA THR A 712 -11.65 -31.31 -14.85
C THR A 712 -13.13 -31.13 -15.23
N LYS A 713 -13.83 -32.22 -15.62
CA LYS A 713 -15.27 -32.19 -15.87
C LYS A 713 -16.12 -32.00 -14.61
N GLN A 714 -15.59 -32.30 -13.42
CA GLN A 714 -16.29 -32.15 -12.15
C GLN A 714 -16.08 -30.78 -11.49
N ILE A 715 -15.20 -29.93 -12.04
CA ILE A 715 -15.06 -28.54 -11.60
C ILE A 715 -16.27 -27.78 -12.14
N PRO A 716 -17.09 -27.16 -11.26
CA PRO A 716 -18.29 -26.47 -11.69
C PRO A 716 -17.92 -25.20 -12.48
N VAL A 717 -17.74 -25.35 -13.79
CA VAL A 717 -17.78 -24.24 -14.74
C VAL A 717 -19.25 -23.91 -14.97
N GLN A 718 -19.83 -23.05 -14.14
CA GLN A 718 -21.02 -22.32 -14.56
C GLN A 718 -20.55 -21.12 -15.39
N MET A 719 -20.46 -21.34 -16.71
CA MET A 719 -20.61 -20.26 -17.68
C MET A 719 -22.05 -19.75 -17.58
N GLY A 720 -22.21 -18.57 -16.97
CA GLY A 720 -23.41 -17.75 -17.05
C GLY A 720 -23.07 -16.43 -17.75
N PRO A 721 -23.97 -15.83 -18.56
CA PRO A 721 -23.61 -14.73 -19.47
C PRO A 721 -23.37 -13.36 -18.81
N ASN A 722 -23.32 -13.24 -17.49
CA ASN A 722 -23.24 -11.95 -16.78
C ASN A 722 -22.32 -12.00 -15.56
N ALA A 723 -21.05 -12.30 -15.78
CA ALA A 723 -19.97 -12.06 -14.80
C ALA A 723 -18.71 -11.53 -15.51
N SER A 724 -18.85 -10.37 -16.15
CA SER A 724 -17.71 -9.61 -16.69
C SER A 724 -17.10 -8.71 -15.61
N GLN A 725 -16.46 -9.32 -14.62
CA GLN A 725 -15.24 -8.81 -13.98
C GLN A 725 -14.30 -10.00 -13.78
N GLY A 726 -13.91 -10.61 -14.90
CA GLY A 726 -12.73 -11.46 -14.95
C GLY A 726 -11.50 -10.55 -14.87
N ILE A 727 -10.60 -10.85 -13.95
CA ILE A 727 -9.26 -10.25 -13.90
C ILE A 727 -8.63 -10.47 -15.28
N GLN A 728 -8.53 -9.39 -16.07
CA GLN A 728 -7.80 -9.40 -17.33
C GLN A 728 -6.30 -9.38 -17.02
N PHE A 729 -5.61 -10.48 -17.33
CA PHE A 729 -4.16 -10.54 -17.16
C PHE A 729 -3.46 -9.79 -18.30
N LYS A 730 -2.70 -8.73 -17.99
CA LYS A 730 -1.86 -8.01 -18.95
C LYS A 730 -0.74 -8.93 -19.49
N PRO A 731 -0.40 -8.89 -20.80
CA PRO A 731 0.67 -9.72 -21.38
C PRO A 731 2.03 -9.51 -20.68
N GLU A 732 2.27 -8.29 -20.17
CA GLU A 732 3.51 -7.95 -19.48
C GLU A 732 3.66 -8.70 -18.13
N MET A 733 2.58 -9.17 -17.48
CA MET A 733 2.65 -9.99 -16.26
C MET A 733 3.33 -11.34 -16.51
N PHE A 734 3.11 -11.95 -17.68
CA PHE A 734 3.75 -13.22 -18.03
C PHE A 734 5.26 -13.05 -18.27
N SER A 735 5.70 -11.87 -18.70
CA SER A 735 7.12 -11.56 -18.85
C SER A 735 7.84 -11.38 -17.50
N MET A 736 7.17 -10.86 -16.47
CA MET A 736 7.71 -10.83 -15.09
C MET A 736 7.74 -12.21 -14.42
N LEU A 737 6.73 -13.06 -14.66
CA LEU A 737 6.71 -14.45 -14.17
C LEU A 737 7.86 -15.29 -14.77
N SER A 738 8.35 -14.92 -15.96
CA SER A 738 9.50 -15.58 -16.61
C SER A 738 10.86 -15.27 -15.97
N LEU A 739 10.92 -14.29 -15.06
CA LEU A 739 12.14 -13.94 -14.31
C LEU A 739 12.36 -14.81 -13.08
N LEU A 740 11.33 -15.53 -12.64
CA LEU A 740 11.44 -16.46 -11.52
C LEU A 740 12.06 -17.78 -12.00
N PRO A 741 12.80 -18.48 -11.13
CA PRO A 741 13.26 -19.82 -11.45
C PRO A 741 12.07 -20.70 -11.84
N PRO A 742 12.21 -21.59 -12.84
CA PRO A 742 11.15 -22.54 -13.16
C PRO A 742 10.77 -23.33 -11.90
N ASN A 743 9.46 -23.42 -11.61
CA ASN A 743 8.86 -24.02 -10.42
C ASN A 743 9.12 -23.29 -9.08
N TYR A 744 9.36 -21.98 -9.11
CA TYR A 744 9.45 -21.18 -7.88
C TYR A 744 8.11 -21.12 -7.13
N ASN A 745 8.13 -21.34 -5.81
CA ASN A 745 6.93 -21.38 -4.98
C ASN A 745 6.43 -19.97 -4.64
N PHE A 746 5.32 -19.55 -5.27
CA PHE A 746 4.71 -18.22 -5.09
C PHE A 746 4.26 -17.93 -3.66
N SER A 747 4.00 -18.95 -2.83
CA SER A 747 3.61 -18.77 -1.42
C SER A 747 4.74 -18.22 -0.55
N LYS A 748 6.00 -18.25 -1.03
CA LYS A 748 7.15 -17.64 -0.37
C LYS A 748 7.33 -16.17 -0.70
N ILE A 749 6.66 -15.67 -1.73
CA ILE A 749 6.65 -14.25 -2.08
C ILE A 749 5.66 -13.57 -1.14
N PRO A 750 6.07 -12.51 -0.41
CA PRO A 750 5.15 -11.79 0.47
C PRO A 750 3.90 -11.31 -0.30
N PRO A 751 2.69 -11.40 0.29
CA PRO A 751 1.45 -11.06 -0.40
C PRO A 751 1.41 -9.60 -0.89
N GLU A 752 2.11 -8.70 -0.22
CA GLU A 752 2.31 -7.29 -0.62
C GLU A 752 3.07 -7.16 -1.95
N VAL A 753 4.15 -7.94 -2.15
CA VAL A 753 4.92 -7.99 -3.41
C VAL A 753 4.04 -8.54 -4.53
N PHE A 754 3.27 -9.59 -4.23
CA PHE A 754 2.32 -10.18 -5.18
C PHE A 754 1.21 -9.19 -5.56
N LYS A 755 0.69 -8.42 -4.60
CA LYS A 755 -0.34 -7.40 -4.81
C LYS A 755 0.16 -6.22 -5.64
N GLN A 756 1.43 -5.84 -5.50
CA GLN A 756 2.08 -4.81 -6.33
C GLN A 756 2.29 -5.30 -7.77
N VAL A 757 2.80 -6.53 -7.94
CA VAL A 757 2.97 -7.16 -9.26
C VAL A 757 1.63 -7.33 -9.99
N MET A 758 0.58 -7.76 -9.27
CA MET A 758 -0.79 -7.91 -9.83
C MET A 758 -1.44 -6.57 -10.22
N LYS A 759 -0.96 -5.45 -9.67
CA LYS A 759 -1.36 -4.09 -10.07
C LYS A 759 -0.51 -3.50 -11.20
N GLY A 760 0.59 -4.16 -11.58
CA GLY A 760 1.57 -3.66 -12.54
C GLY A 760 2.53 -2.62 -11.97
N GLU A 761 2.64 -2.50 -10.64
CA GLU A 761 3.58 -1.63 -9.92
C GLU A 761 4.94 -2.35 -9.76
N MET A 762 6.06 -1.62 -9.64
CA MET A 762 7.36 -2.26 -9.34
C MET A 762 7.37 -2.71 -7.89
N PRO A 763 7.46 -4.03 -7.63
CA PRO A 763 7.52 -4.50 -6.25
C PRO A 763 8.83 -4.08 -5.60
N ASP A 764 8.79 -3.85 -4.28
CA ASP A 764 10.02 -3.67 -3.50
C ASP A 764 10.83 -4.97 -3.51
N LEU A 765 11.87 -5.02 -4.36
CA LEU A 765 12.69 -6.20 -4.59
C LEU A 765 13.52 -6.59 -3.35
N THR A 766 13.63 -5.72 -2.34
CA THR A 766 14.29 -6.07 -1.06
C THR A 766 13.47 -7.06 -0.23
N LEU A 767 12.16 -7.15 -0.51
CA LEU A 767 11.24 -8.09 0.12
C LEU A 767 11.21 -9.46 -0.60
N LEU A 768 11.94 -9.61 -1.72
CA LEU A 768 12.07 -10.90 -2.37
C LEU A 768 12.96 -11.84 -1.51
N PRO A 769 12.57 -13.12 -1.38
CA PRO A 769 13.39 -14.13 -0.74
C PRO A 769 14.79 -14.23 -1.37
N GLN A 770 15.83 -14.46 -0.55
CA GLN A 770 17.22 -14.42 -1.01
C GLN A 770 17.54 -15.45 -2.10
N ASP A 771 16.83 -16.58 -2.14
CA ASP A 771 16.92 -17.58 -3.20
C ASP A 771 16.48 -17.05 -4.58
N VAL A 772 15.57 -16.07 -4.63
CA VAL A 772 15.19 -15.37 -5.88
C VAL A 772 16.23 -14.34 -6.25
N LEU A 773 16.75 -13.59 -5.27
CA LEU A 773 17.76 -12.57 -5.49
C LEU A 773 19.09 -13.19 -5.95
N ASP A 774 19.46 -14.33 -5.40
CA ASP A 774 20.63 -15.11 -5.81
C ASP A 774 20.43 -15.71 -7.21
N TYR A 775 19.23 -16.20 -7.55
CA TYR A 775 18.92 -16.66 -8.91
C TYR A 775 18.96 -15.55 -9.97
N ILE A 776 18.44 -14.36 -9.66
CA ILE A 776 18.50 -13.18 -10.54
C ILE A 776 19.96 -12.74 -10.72
N ARG A 777 20.77 -12.78 -9.65
CA ARG A 777 22.19 -12.45 -9.68
C ARG A 777 22.98 -13.43 -10.55
N GLU A 778 22.69 -14.72 -10.46
CA GLU A 778 23.34 -15.80 -11.22
C GLU A 778 22.86 -15.93 -12.68
N ASN A 779 21.64 -15.48 -13.03
CA ASN A 779 21.09 -15.56 -14.40
C ASN A 779 20.93 -14.21 -15.12
N SER A 780 21.56 -13.15 -14.59
CA SER A 780 21.46 -11.78 -15.10
C SER A 780 21.70 -11.67 -16.62
N GLU A 781 22.70 -12.35 -17.20
CA GLU A 781 22.96 -12.33 -18.66
C GLU A 781 21.82 -12.90 -19.53
N LYS A 782 21.11 -13.94 -19.06
CA LYS A 782 19.94 -14.50 -19.77
C LYS A 782 18.74 -13.57 -19.70
N ILE A 783 18.58 -12.89 -18.56
CA ILE A 783 17.52 -11.91 -18.32
C ILE A 783 17.71 -10.70 -19.25
N PHE A 784 18.93 -10.18 -19.39
CA PHE A 784 19.23 -9.11 -20.34
C PHE A 784 18.98 -9.51 -21.81
N LYS A 785 19.25 -10.78 -22.18
CA LYS A 785 18.91 -11.33 -23.50
C LYS A 785 17.41 -11.46 -23.75
N SER A 786 16.59 -11.82 -22.75
CA SER A 786 15.13 -11.88 -22.90
C SER A 786 14.47 -10.52 -23.10
N PHE A 787 15.11 -9.44 -22.62
CA PHE A 787 14.72 -8.05 -22.93
C PHE A 787 15.37 -7.49 -24.21
N LYS A 788 16.10 -8.31 -24.98
CA LYS A 788 16.84 -7.92 -26.20
C LYS A 788 17.85 -6.78 -26.00
N ILE A 789 18.55 -6.75 -24.86
CA ILE A 789 19.58 -5.74 -24.56
C ILE A 789 20.97 -6.37 -24.76
N SER A 790 21.84 -5.70 -25.54
CA SER A 790 23.19 -6.17 -25.90
C SER A 790 24.27 -5.53 -24.99
N PRO A 791 25.44 -6.17 -24.78
CA PRO A 791 26.44 -5.69 -23.81
C PRO A 791 27.15 -4.37 -24.18
N GLU A 792 26.91 -3.80 -25.38
CA GLU A 792 27.53 -2.54 -25.85
C GLU A 792 26.58 -1.34 -25.88
N THR A 793 25.32 -1.48 -25.44
CA THR A 793 24.36 -0.36 -25.42
C THR A 793 24.55 0.56 -24.22
N SER A 794 24.47 1.87 -24.44
CA SER A 794 24.65 2.88 -23.39
C SER A 794 23.57 2.77 -22.31
N LEU A 795 23.92 3.21 -21.09
CA LEU A 795 23.04 3.15 -19.92
C LEU A 795 21.67 3.80 -20.18
N GLU A 796 21.61 4.83 -21.02
CA GLU A 796 20.38 5.54 -21.41
C GLU A 796 19.49 4.71 -22.35
N GLU A 797 20.07 3.90 -23.23
CA GLU A 797 19.29 3.01 -24.11
C GLU A 797 18.73 1.79 -23.34
N ILE A 798 19.45 1.33 -22.33
CA ILE A 798 19.01 0.27 -21.39
C ILE A 798 17.82 0.77 -20.55
N LEU A 799 17.88 1.99 -20.03
CA LEU A 799 16.81 2.60 -19.24
C LEU A 799 15.53 2.87 -20.05
N SER A 800 15.66 3.07 -21.37
CA SER A 800 14.51 3.29 -22.28
C SER A 800 13.73 2.03 -22.66
N LYS A 801 14.34 0.84 -22.50
CA LYS A 801 13.76 -0.47 -22.87
C LYS A 801 13.22 -1.25 -21.68
N LEU A 802 13.45 -0.77 -20.45
CA LEU A 802 12.79 -1.28 -19.25
C LEU A 802 11.36 -0.72 -19.16
N PRO A 803 10.38 -1.47 -18.63
CA PRO A 803 9.05 -0.93 -18.36
C PRO A 803 9.16 0.32 -17.49
N SER A 804 8.42 1.38 -17.80
CA SER A 804 8.39 2.58 -16.97
C SER A 804 7.67 2.25 -15.67
N PHE A 805 8.44 1.86 -14.67
CA PHE A 805 7.97 1.65 -13.32
C PHE A 805 7.89 3.02 -12.63
N GLU A 806 6.67 3.53 -12.44
CA GLU A 806 6.52 4.65 -11.51
C GLU A 806 6.85 4.13 -10.10
N PRO A 807 7.78 4.77 -9.37
CA PRO A 807 8.00 4.42 -7.98
C PRO A 807 6.69 4.65 -7.21
N ALA A 808 6.33 3.70 -6.34
CA ALA A 808 5.36 3.99 -5.29
C ALA A 808 5.92 5.19 -4.51
N ALA A 809 5.24 6.32 -4.58
CA ALA A 809 5.54 7.44 -3.73
C ALA A 809 5.55 6.91 -2.30
N PHE A 810 6.68 7.06 -1.60
CA PHE A 810 6.62 7.16 -0.17
C PHE A 810 5.64 8.30 0.10
N ASP A 811 4.53 8.02 0.77
CA ASP A 811 3.78 9.03 1.50
C ASP A 811 4.66 9.45 2.68
N THR A 812 5.78 10.11 2.37
CA THR A 812 6.23 11.21 3.21
C THR A 812 5.02 12.11 3.33
N THR A 813 4.54 12.34 4.54
CA THR A 813 3.41 13.24 4.83
C THR A 813 3.67 14.71 4.43
N PHE A 814 4.65 14.97 3.58
CA PHE A 814 4.88 16.21 2.86
C PHE A 814 5.40 15.97 1.44
N PRO A 815 4.54 15.76 0.43
CA PRO A 815 4.78 16.37 -0.86
C PRO A 815 4.28 17.83 -0.81
N PRO A 816 5.01 18.81 -1.38
CA PRO A 816 4.36 20.06 -1.77
C PRO A 816 3.25 19.69 -2.75
N TYR A 817 2.01 20.05 -2.40
CA TYR A 817 0.82 19.76 -3.20
C TYR A 817 1.01 20.38 -4.60
N ASP A 818 1.29 19.59 -5.63
CA ASP A 818 1.50 20.09 -6.99
C ASP A 818 0.14 20.37 -7.68
N ILE A 819 -0.19 21.64 -7.90
CA ILE A 819 -1.44 22.04 -8.59
C ILE A 819 -1.44 21.63 -10.07
N ASN A 820 -0.27 21.27 -10.62
CA ASN A 820 -0.14 20.82 -12.00
C ASN A 820 -0.60 19.38 -12.22
N LYS A 821 -0.85 18.64 -11.13
CA LYS A 821 -1.61 17.37 -11.15
C LYS A 821 -3.10 17.56 -10.87
N VAL A 822 -3.63 18.77 -11.05
CA VAL A 822 -5.06 18.94 -11.31
C VAL A 822 -5.29 18.71 -12.81
N ASP A 823 -5.18 17.45 -13.25
CA ASP A 823 -5.95 17.05 -14.43
C ASP A 823 -7.43 17.32 -14.16
N SER A 824 -8.17 17.57 -15.23
CA SER A 824 -9.57 18.03 -15.37
C SER A 824 -10.66 17.29 -14.58
N ASP A 825 -10.32 16.57 -13.52
CA ASP A 825 -11.23 15.91 -12.58
C ASP A 825 -12.06 16.88 -11.73
N LEU A 826 -11.82 18.19 -11.77
CA LEU A 826 -12.69 19.17 -11.11
C LEU A 826 -14.03 19.40 -11.85
N VAL A 827 -14.26 18.72 -12.97
CA VAL A 827 -15.61 18.59 -13.57
C VAL A 827 -16.24 17.20 -13.31
N VAL A 828 -15.50 16.21 -12.79
CA VAL A 828 -16.03 14.83 -12.54
C VAL A 828 -15.59 14.23 -11.20
N LYS A 829 -15.33 15.04 -10.17
CA LYS A 829 -15.16 14.55 -8.77
C LYS A 829 -16.37 14.80 -7.87
N ASN A 830 -17.55 14.91 -8.46
CA ASN A 830 -18.83 14.78 -7.77
C ASN A 830 -19.71 13.64 -8.32
N GLU A 831 -19.28 12.87 -9.33
CA GLU A 831 -20.10 11.78 -9.89
C GLU A 831 -19.84 10.41 -9.26
N SER A 832 -18.68 10.15 -8.66
CA SER A 832 -18.39 8.83 -8.06
C SER A 832 -19.17 8.55 -6.77
N SER A 833 -19.77 9.55 -6.13
CA SER A 833 -20.71 9.37 -5.00
C SER A 833 -22.18 9.58 -5.37
N LEU A 834 -22.49 9.93 -6.63
CA LEU A 834 -23.88 10.11 -7.13
C LEU A 834 -24.29 9.04 -8.17
N LEU A 835 -23.33 8.38 -8.84
CA LEU A 835 -23.62 7.29 -9.80
C LEU A 835 -24.11 6.00 -9.12
N SER A 836 -23.92 5.84 -7.80
CA SER A 836 -24.55 4.77 -7.04
C SER A 836 -26.04 5.03 -6.77
N ASP A 837 -26.51 6.28 -6.78
CA ASP A 837 -27.93 6.59 -6.52
C ASP A 837 -28.73 6.68 -7.84
N GLY A 838 -28.08 7.07 -8.95
CA GLY A 838 -28.71 7.10 -10.28
C GLY A 838 -29.10 5.72 -10.82
N ASN A 839 -28.20 4.73 -10.72
CA ASN A 839 -28.48 3.36 -11.14
C ASN A 839 -29.51 2.70 -10.22
N VAL A 840 -29.47 2.97 -8.91
CA VAL A 840 -30.48 2.46 -7.97
C VAL A 840 -31.85 3.06 -8.29
N ARG A 841 -31.97 4.36 -8.58
CA ARG A 841 -33.24 4.97 -9.00
C ARG A 841 -33.74 4.44 -10.36
N LEU A 842 -32.85 4.20 -11.31
CA LEU A 842 -33.19 3.62 -12.61
C LEU A 842 -33.65 2.16 -12.49
N TYR A 843 -32.93 1.32 -11.74
CA TYR A 843 -33.32 -0.07 -11.47
C TYR A 843 -34.60 -0.14 -10.62
N THR A 844 -34.80 0.77 -9.67
CA THR A 844 -36.03 0.85 -8.88
C THR A 844 -37.21 1.27 -9.76
N ALA A 845 -37.03 2.20 -10.69
CA ALA A 845 -38.06 2.60 -11.65
C ALA A 845 -38.39 1.48 -12.66
N ILE A 846 -37.37 0.76 -13.15
CA ILE A 846 -37.56 -0.40 -14.03
C ILE A 846 -38.25 -1.54 -13.28
N ALA A 847 -37.89 -1.80 -12.01
CA ALA A 847 -38.53 -2.80 -11.17
C ALA A 847 -39.99 -2.44 -10.86
N LEU A 848 -40.29 -1.17 -10.54
CA LEU A 848 -41.66 -0.68 -10.34
C LEU A 848 -42.48 -0.74 -11.64
N GLY A 849 -41.87 -0.44 -12.79
CA GLY A 849 -42.48 -0.59 -14.11
C GLY A 849 -42.82 -2.04 -14.43
N LEU A 850 -41.88 -2.97 -14.21
CA LEU A 850 -42.09 -4.40 -14.38
C LEU A 850 -43.18 -4.92 -13.43
N PHE A 851 -43.16 -4.53 -12.15
CA PHE A 851 -44.24 -4.86 -11.20
C PHE A 851 -45.60 -4.32 -11.67
N GLY A 852 -45.66 -3.09 -12.19
CA GLY A 852 -46.88 -2.52 -12.76
C GLY A 852 -47.41 -3.31 -13.96
N THR A 853 -46.53 -3.77 -14.86
CA THR A 853 -46.92 -4.61 -16.01
C THR A 853 -47.36 -6.01 -15.62
N VAL A 854 -46.72 -6.62 -14.61
CA VAL A 854 -47.11 -7.94 -14.10
C VAL A 854 -48.43 -7.85 -13.35
N SER A 855 -48.65 -6.83 -12.53
CA SER A 855 -49.92 -6.62 -11.83
C SER A 855 -51.07 -6.36 -12.79
N THR A 856 -50.88 -5.57 -13.85
CA THR A 856 -51.92 -5.36 -14.88
C THR A 856 -52.16 -6.62 -15.71
N GLY A 857 -51.12 -7.40 -16.01
CA GLY A 857 -51.26 -8.72 -16.65
C GLY A 857 -52.04 -9.73 -15.81
N ILE A 858 -51.77 -9.78 -14.49
CA ILE A 858 -52.49 -10.65 -13.55
C ILE A 858 -53.95 -10.21 -13.40
N LEU A 859 -54.22 -8.91 -13.30
CA LEU A 859 -55.59 -8.37 -13.32
C LEU A 859 -56.31 -8.70 -14.63
N GLY A 860 -55.62 -8.60 -15.76
CA GLY A 860 -56.15 -9.01 -17.07
C GLY A 860 -56.49 -10.50 -17.13
N LEU A 861 -55.60 -11.36 -16.64
CA LEU A 861 -55.82 -12.81 -16.53
C LEU A 861 -56.95 -13.15 -15.55
N TYR A 862 -57.06 -12.43 -14.44
CA TYR A 862 -58.12 -12.59 -13.47
C TYR A 862 -59.48 -12.14 -14.04
N CYS A 863 -59.52 -11.02 -14.77
CA CYS A 863 -60.70 -10.60 -15.50
C CYS A 863 -61.08 -11.59 -16.61
N PHE A 864 -60.10 -12.18 -17.31
CA PHE A 864 -60.34 -13.21 -18.31
C PHE A 864 -60.86 -14.50 -17.68
N TYR A 865 -60.31 -14.90 -16.52
CA TYR A 865 -60.77 -16.04 -15.74
C TYR A 865 -62.21 -15.84 -15.22
N LEU A 866 -62.54 -14.65 -14.69
CA LEU A 866 -63.90 -14.31 -14.28
C LEU A 866 -64.87 -14.29 -15.45
N ARG A 867 -64.42 -13.82 -16.62
CA ARG A 867 -65.24 -13.82 -17.85
C ARG A 867 -65.50 -15.23 -18.35
N LYS A 868 -64.51 -16.14 -18.27
CA LYS A 868 -64.64 -17.56 -18.60
C LYS A 868 -65.52 -18.32 -17.59
N SER A 869 -65.36 -18.03 -16.30
CA SER A 869 -66.18 -18.60 -15.23
C SER A 869 -67.67 -18.18 -15.34
N ARG A 870 -67.95 -16.95 -15.80
CA ARG A 870 -69.33 -16.52 -16.10
C ARG A 870 -69.93 -17.18 -17.34
N THR A 871 -69.13 -17.64 -18.31
CA THR A 871 -69.64 -18.37 -19.49
C THR A 871 -69.91 -19.85 -19.21
N GLU A 872 -69.35 -20.42 -18.14
CA GLU A 872 -69.57 -21.82 -17.75
C GLU A 872 -70.64 -22.01 -16.67
N MET A 873 -71.18 -20.93 -16.11
CA MET A 873 -72.40 -20.96 -15.28
C MET A 873 -73.63 -20.46 -16.05
N LYS A 874 -74.11 -21.30 -16.98
CA LYS A 874 -75.54 -21.40 -17.28
C LYS A 874 -76.02 -22.77 -16.75
N PRO A 875 -76.77 -22.82 -15.63
CA PRO A 875 -77.64 -23.96 -15.39
C PRO A 875 -78.96 -23.74 -16.16
N ASN A 876 -79.42 -24.82 -16.77
CA ASN A 876 -80.80 -24.98 -17.20
C ASN A 876 -81.72 -24.81 -15.98
N LEU A 877 -82.47 -23.70 -15.93
CA LEU A 877 -83.89 -23.59 -15.61
C LEU A 877 -84.35 -22.13 -15.79
#